data_AF-A0A1W2LWQ7-F1
#
_entry.id   AF-A0A1W2LWQ7-F1
#
_cell.length_a   1.000
_cell.length_b   1.000
_cell.length_c   1.000
_cell.angle_alpha   90.00
_cell.angle_beta   90.00
_cell.angle_gamma   90.00
#
_symmetry.space_group_name_H-M   'P 1'
#
loop_
_entity.id
_entity.type
_entity.pdbx_description
1 polymer ?
#
loop_
_entity_poly.entity_id
_entity_poly.type
_entity_poly.pdbx_seq_one_letter_code
_entity_poly.pdbx_strand_id
1 'polypeptide(L)'
;MAQSTDAEKAKAAAILGIVAGPELLILTDRNFTAAMYYAADDLDKQKPLEPEHRKVNEAAVAALGESDDACTTFIKTGMAAANVQDQAIVAERRARQEVERTAKAKAAGLLGIPADNTVLEKSVYEFIVYLDLNADNHKDTAVKEAARAALRGTAEAQWTFLTVGVFDEHSKDVDRLIREDEAKSEAEKAAELAREAKANAAWHALGIRGDTALVNLSDQDFVIEIWSRAPRDTEVHGAAEAAVRSRNPADWKAFIDHGAKDAHLRDIDIELRKRDEEYIRQITEIRTRAVKSRLHTALVTAADAALAGTPIDRERFLRTGQDENLTQSLRTLTQTMDEAYLTESNGRATLTLWQPGNHPEQAWKIEPGLADPACFSLQSVSRPNNYVRWDKKKTTPASVPTEAYVTVAPTDGTPEFKAEATWCLHPNALLFSPKGSGLYLHPEGARGDTWEVDTPAPPTPFDLRYTRDEKIRANLGKPIAEPVLDANNLGYRAYEKGRLYLTRYTNTQVHPVYNGPILDKFLALGGPGTLGGMLTDQTATPDGKGQILQITNAQGSYYPLYITWSPASGAHEVHGVIGDTWNKAGGVTGRLGYPTTDETAFGTAGGQYNRFTGGSIYWLPTMGARTVSGDIHTKFAALGYENGPLGYPTGEEAGFAAEGGVLQRFSTGSIYRTTFHGVRAVTGEIHKKYAELGYEAGFVTYPVGDETSTSDGVGKYINFSTGVAIYWHPTTGAHAVYGHIRSKWDALGSEKSYLGYPTTDELPLPKGRRSVFQNGRIDWSNDGGGTIDYKTITMAPGSIELKNANGGRCIQVAGVGQDALRDSAGTELWDCVAGAKQVWKLTHLGNNKYTLKNQNSGKCLDLPTNYNNGTSIVQYTCHNGVNQQWEFTTAANGTLALRSVYSAKVAEALGNGTANATLVGQWADLGNPSQRWNIIQISTTP
;
A
#
# COMPACT_ATOMS: atom_id res chain seq x y z
N MET A 1 27.51 -13.30 -52.26
CA MET A 1 26.72 -13.60 -51.04
C MET A 1 25.76 -14.75 -51.33
N ALA A 2 25.29 -15.48 -50.32
CA ALA A 2 24.20 -16.44 -50.53
C ALA A 2 22.94 -15.67 -50.96
N GLN A 3 22.21 -16.20 -51.96
CA GLN A 3 20.95 -15.61 -52.39
C GLN A 3 20.02 -15.35 -51.21
N SER A 4 19.20 -14.31 -51.35
CA SER A 4 18.17 -13.96 -50.38
C SER A 4 17.18 -15.09 -50.27
N THR A 5 16.89 -15.44 -49.02
CA THR A 5 15.91 -16.46 -48.67
C THR A 5 14.52 -16.05 -49.13
N ASP A 6 13.63 -17.03 -49.30
CA ASP A 6 12.23 -16.78 -49.61
C ASP A 6 11.56 -15.86 -48.58
N ALA A 7 12.00 -15.89 -47.32
CA ALA A 7 11.53 -14.99 -46.27
C ALA A 7 12.01 -13.55 -46.47
N GLU A 8 13.26 -13.34 -46.89
CA GLU A 8 13.81 -12.00 -47.19
C GLU A 8 13.15 -11.42 -48.46
N LYS A 9 12.93 -12.24 -49.48
CA LYS A 9 12.17 -11.87 -50.69
C LYS A 9 10.70 -11.57 -50.39
N ALA A 10 10.02 -12.42 -49.61
CA ALA A 10 8.64 -12.15 -49.20
C ALA A 10 8.51 -10.86 -48.40
N LYS A 11 9.48 -10.59 -47.50
CA LYS A 11 9.53 -9.35 -46.73
C LYS A 11 9.79 -8.12 -47.62
N ALA A 12 10.64 -8.27 -48.63
CA ALA A 12 10.90 -7.23 -49.62
C ALA A 12 9.65 -6.94 -50.47
N ALA A 13 8.95 -7.95 -50.99
CA ALA A 13 7.71 -7.75 -51.74
C ALA A 13 6.58 -7.13 -50.92
N ALA A 14 6.46 -7.51 -49.64
CA ALA A 14 5.45 -6.98 -48.74
C ALA A 14 5.55 -5.45 -48.55
N ILE A 15 6.74 -4.86 -48.77
CA ILE A 15 6.94 -3.41 -48.72
C ILE A 15 6.09 -2.68 -49.76
N LEU A 16 5.90 -3.27 -50.94
CA LEU A 16 5.05 -2.74 -52.00
C LEU A 16 3.61 -3.26 -51.91
N GLY A 17 3.23 -3.89 -50.79
CA GLY A 17 1.94 -4.55 -50.64
C GLY A 17 1.76 -5.80 -51.51
N ILE A 18 2.86 -6.34 -52.07
CA ILE A 18 2.82 -7.50 -52.95
C ILE A 18 2.94 -8.76 -52.11
N VAL A 19 1.95 -9.64 -52.22
CA VAL A 19 2.06 -11.00 -51.71
C VAL A 19 2.94 -11.80 -52.67
N ALA A 20 4.19 -12.07 -52.28
CA ALA A 20 5.11 -12.85 -53.09
C ALA A 20 4.65 -14.32 -53.19
N GLY A 21 4.04 -14.68 -54.31
CA GLY A 21 3.73 -16.08 -54.64
C GLY A 21 4.98 -16.90 -54.99
N PRO A 22 4.86 -18.23 -55.10
CA PRO A 22 5.98 -19.13 -55.40
C PRO A 22 6.76 -18.74 -56.67
N GLU A 23 6.05 -18.22 -57.67
CA GLU A 23 6.60 -17.79 -58.96
C GLU A 23 7.52 -16.56 -58.85
N LEU A 24 7.27 -15.72 -57.84
CA LEU A 24 8.11 -14.56 -57.55
C LEU A 24 9.29 -14.96 -56.66
N LEU A 25 9.07 -15.83 -55.67
CA LEU A 25 10.09 -16.25 -54.71
C LEU A 25 11.18 -17.14 -55.32
N ILE A 26 10.84 -17.94 -56.34
CA ILE A 26 11.80 -18.78 -57.07
C ILE A 26 12.75 -17.97 -57.98
N LEU A 27 12.47 -16.69 -58.21
CA LEU A 27 13.33 -15.84 -59.03
C LEU A 27 14.70 -15.66 -58.37
N THR A 28 15.74 -15.57 -59.19
CA THR A 28 17.05 -15.13 -58.71
C THR A 28 16.93 -13.73 -58.10
N ASP A 29 17.79 -13.38 -57.15
CA ASP A 29 17.75 -12.06 -56.50
C ASP A 29 17.76 -10.89 -57.49
N ARG A 30 18.48 -11.06 -58.60
CA ARG A 30 18.48 -10.11 -59.72
C ARG A 30 17.10 -10.00 -60.38
N ASN A 31 16.49 -11.12 -60.75
CA ASN A 31 15.17 -11.14 -61.39
C ASN A 31 14.06 -10.71 -60.42
N PHE A 32 14.20 -11.04 -59.13
CA PHE A 32 13.30 -10.59 -58.08
C PHE A 32 13.41 -9.07 -57.89
N THR A 33 14.62 -8.53 -57.85
CA THR A 33 14.85 -7.07 -57.78
C THR A 33 14.27 -6.35 -58.99
N ALA A 34 14.41 -6.93 -60.20
CA ALA A 34 13.75 -6.41 -61.40
C ALA A 34 12.22 -6.47 -61.30
N ALA A 35 11.67 -7.54 -60.75
CA ALA A 35 10.23 -7.65 -60.51
C ALA A 35 9.72 -6.62 -59.48
N MET A 36 10.51 -6.31 -58.44
CA MET A 36 10.18 -5.26 -57.47
C MET A 36 10.27 -3.86 -58.07
N TYR A 37 11.26 -3.61 -58.92
CA TYR A 37 11.33 -2.36 -59.70
C TYR A 37 10.09 -2.19 -60.58
N TYR A 38 9.73 -3.18 -61.40
CA TYR A 38 8.56 -3.07 -62.27
C TYR A 38 7.26 -2.95 -61.47
N ALA A 39 7.17 -3.63 -60.32
CA ALA A 39 5.98 -3.53 -59.49
C ALA A 39 5.86 -2.18 -58.76
N ALA A 40 6.96 -1.62 -58.26
CA ALA A 40 6.97 -0.26 -57.70
C ALA A 40 6.67 0.79 -58.77
N ASP A 41 7.26 0.65 -59.96
CA ASP A 41 6.97 1.51 -61.13
C ASP A 41 5.49 1.38 -61.57
N ASP A 42 4.92 0.17 -61.62
CA ASP A 42 3.50 -0.03 -61.94
C ASP A 42 2.55 0.55 -60.88
N LEU A 43 2.92 0.50 -59.60
CA LEU A 43 2.18 1.14 -58.52
C LEU A 43 2.23 2.67 -58.67
N ASP A 44 3.38 3.23 -59.00
CA ASP A 44 3.56 4.68 -59.18
C ASP A 44 2.95 5.19 -60.50
N LYS A 45 2.82 4.34 -61.54
CA LYS A 45 2.13 4.69 -62.81
C LYS A 45 0.67 5.09 -62.60
N GLN A 46 0.01 4.57 -61.56
CA GLN A 46 -1.37 4.96 -61.24
C GLN A 46 -1.45 6.39 -60.66
N LYS A 47 -0.34 6.91 -60.12
CA LYS A 47 -0.22 8.26 -59.54
C LYS A 47 1.06 8.96 -60.03
N PRO A 48 1.18 9.26 -61.35
CA PRO A 48 2.44 9.70 -61.94
C PRO A 48 2.95 11.06 -61.44
N LEU A 49 2.08 11.88 -60.85
CA LEU A 49 2.42 13.17 -60.24
C LEU A 49 2.78 13.05 -58.75
N GLU A 50 2.44 11.93 -58.11
CA GLU A 50 2.63 11.66 -56.69
C GLU A 50 3.15 10.25 -56.45
N PRO A 51 4.36 9.91 -56.96
CA PRO A 51 4.93 8.58 -56.78
C PRO A 51 5.19 8.31 -55.29
N GLU A 52 4.74 7.15 -54.83
CA GLU A 52 4.84 6.70 -53.44
C GLU A 52 6.03 5.75 -53.23
N HIS A 53 6.68 5.28 -54.31
CA HIS A 53 7.75 4.26 -54.24
C HIS A 53 9.02 4.66 -55.00
N ARG A 54 9.25 5.96 -55.13
CA ARG A 54 10.36 6.53 -55.92
C ARG A 54 11.73 6.07 -55.40
N LYS A 55 11.97 6.12 -54.09
CA LYS A 55 13.24 5.71 -53.49
C LYS A 55 13.44 4.21 -53.62
N VAL A 56 12.37 3.42 -53.50
CA VAL A 56 12.42 1.97 -53.76
C VAL A 56 12.84 1.68 -55.20
N ASN A 57 12.30 2.40 -56.18
CA ASN A 57 12.70 2.29 -57.58
C ASN A 57 14.17 2.71 -57.84
N GLU A 58 14.59 3.86 -57.30
CA GLU A 58 15.99 4.32 -57.40
C GLU A 58 16.96 3.28 -56.81
N ALA A 59 16.63 2.71 -55.65
CA ALA A 59 17.43 1.69 -54.99
C ALA A 59 17.44 0.36 -55.76
N ALA A 60 16.33 -0.04 -56.38
CA ALA A 60 16.27 -1.24 -57.21
C ALA A 60 17.11 -1.10 -58.49
N VAL A 61 17.04 0.05 -59.18
CA VAL A 61 17.86 0.34 -60.36
C VAL A 61 19.34 0.36 -60.02
N ALA A 62 19.72 1.00 -58.90
CA ALA A 62 21.09 1.01 -58.42
C ALA A 62 21.62 -0.41 -58.18
N ALA A 63 20.82 -1.26 -57.52
CA ALA A 63 21.19 -2.64 -57.24
C ALA A 63 21.30 -3.50 -58.51
N LEU A 64 20.41 -3.33 -59.49
CA LEU A 64 20.46 -4.03 -60.78
C LEU A 64 21.67 -3.63 -61.62
N GLY A 65 22.08 -2.36 -61.56
CA GLY A 65 23.23 -1.84 -62.29
C GLY A 65 24.59 -2.27 -61.72
N GLU A 66 24.65 -2.63 -60.44
CA GLU A 66 25.91 -2.90 -59.74
C GLU A 66 26.31 -4.39 -59.79
N SER A 67 25.57 -5.28 -59.13
CA SER A 67 25.88 -6.72 -59.08
C SER A 67 24.73 -7.54 -58.50
N ASP A 68 24.80 -8.87 -58.62
CA ASP A 68 23.82 -9.79 -58.01
C ASP A 68 23.90 -9.77 -56.47
N ASP A 69 25.07 -9.46 -55.91
CA ASP A 69 25.25 -9.25 -54.48
C ASP A 69 24.61 -7.93 -54.01
N ALA A 70 24.60 -6.90 -54.86
CA ALA A 70 23.87 -5.66 -54.60
C ALA A 70 22.35 -5.89 -54.65
N CYS A 71 21.86 -6.72 -55.59
CA CYS A 71 20.46 -7.16 -55.61
C CYS A 71 20.07 -7.95 -54.34
N THR A 72 20.97 -8.82 -53.88
CA THR A 72 20.81 -9.53 -52.59
C THR A 72 20.70 -8.55 -51.42
N THR A 73 21.56 -7.53 -51.38
CA THR A 73 21.55 -6.50 -50.33
C THR A 73 20.29 -5.63 -50.40
N PHE A 74 19.85 -5.28 -51.61
CA PHE A 74 18.62 -4.56 -51.83
C PHE A 74 17.42 -5.32 -51.27
N ILE A 75 17.30 -6.62 -51.54
CA ILE A 75 16.21 -7.45 -51.02
C ILE A 75 16.25 -7.53 -49.49
N LYS A 76 17.43 -7.74 -48.89
CA LYS A 76 17.55 -7.94 -47.45
C LYS A 76 17.29 -6.68 -46.63
N THR A 77 17.79 -5.55 -47.11
CA THR A 77 17.79 -4.30 -46.32
C THR A 77 17.54 -3.05 -47.15
N GLY A 78 18.03 -2.98 -48.39
CA GLY A 78 17.95 -1.77 -49.20
C GLY A 78 16.52 -1.31 -49.53
N MET A 79 15.62 -2.25 -49.83
CA MET A 79 14.22 -1.96 -50.16
C MET A 79 13.45 -1.43 -48.94
N ALA A 80 13.71 -1.97 -47.75
CA ALA A 80 13.12 -1.48 -46.50
C ALA A 80 13.62 -0.07 -46.15
N ALA A 81 14.93 0.16 -46.30
CA ALA A 81 15.52 1.48 -46.06
C ALA A 81 14.98 2.53 -47.05
N ALA A 82 14.83 2.16 -48.32
CA ALA A 82 14.27 3.02 -49.36
C ALA A 82 12.78 3.33 -49.10
N ASN A 83 11.99 2.34 -48.69
CA ASN A 83 10.58 2.56 -48.35
C ASN A 83 10.38 3.45 -47.12
N VAL A 84 11.25 3.38 -46.12
CA VAL A 84 11.20 4.32 -44.98
C VAL A 84 11.41 5.76 -45.46
N GLN A 85 12.30 5.98 -46.43
CA GLN A 85 12.49 7.31 -47.03
C GLN A 85 11.26 7.74 -47.84
N ASP A 86 10.68 6.85 -48.63
CA ASP A 86 9.44 7.11 -49.37
C ASP A 86 8.28 7.47 -48.41
N GLN A 87 8.09 6.71 -47.33
CA GLN A 87 7.07 6.98 -46.31
C GLN A 87 7.27 8.34 -45.62
N ALA A 88 8.52 8.73 -45.32
CA ALA A 88 8.81 10.04 -44.76
C ALA A 88 8.47 11.18 -45.73
N ILE A 89 8.79 11.01 -47.02
CA ILE A 89 8.47 11.99 -48.07
C ILE A 89 6.94 12.11 -48.26
N VAL A 90 6.21 10.99 -48.23
CA VAL A 90 4.74 10.97 -48.33
C VAL A 90 4.11 11.62 -47.10
N ALA A 91 4.62 11.34 -45.89
CA ALA A 91 4.11 11.94 -44.65
C ALA A 91 4.31 13.46 -44.61
N GLU A 92 5.49 13.96 -44.98
CA GLU A 92 5.78 15.40 -45.04
C GLU A 92 4.92 16.12 -46.10
N ARG A 93 4.65 15.45 -47.23
CA ARG A 93 3.75 15.97 -48.28
C ARG A 93 2.31 16.06 -47.80
N ARG A 94 1.77 15.00 -47.17
CA ARG A 94 0.41 14.98 -46.62
C ARG A 94 0.22 16.02 -45.53
N ALA A 95 1.21 16.21 -44.65
CA ALA A 95 1.18 17.26 -43.64
C ALA A 95 1.10 18.67 -44.24
N ARG A 96 1.86 18.94 -45.32
CA ARG A 96 1.77 20.21 -46.05
C ARG A 96 0.41 20.39 -46.75
N GLN A 97 -0.10 19.35 -47.40
CA GLN A 97 -1.40 19.37 -48.06
C GLN A 97 -2.56 19.64 -47.07
N GLU A 98 -2.49 19.13 -45.84
CA GLU A 98 -3.52 19.36 -44.82
C GLU A 98 -3.53 20.80 -44.29
N VAL A 99 -2.34 21.38 -44.06
CA VAL A 99 -2.20 22.79 -43.67
C VAL A 99 -2.73 23.70 -44.78
N GLU A 100 -2.39 23.41 -46.03
CA GLU A 100 -2.86 24.13 -47.21
C GLU A 100 -4.39 24.01 -47.37
N ARG A 101 -4.93 22.80 -47.26
CA ARG A 101 -6.37 22.52 -47.32
C ARG A 101 -7.15 23.28 -46.24
N THR A 102 -6.61 23.30 -45.01
CA THR A 102 -7.24 24.00 -43.89
C THR A 102 -7.27 25.51 -44.10
N ALA A 103 -6.16 26.10 -44.57
CA ALA A 103 -6.11 27.54 -44.87
C ALA A 103 -7.09 27.92 -45.98
N LYS A 104 -7.18 27.12 -47.04
CA LYS A 104 -8.14 27.30 -48.15
C LYS A 104 -9.58 27.21 -47.69
N ALA A 105 -9.93 26.18 -46.93
CA ALA A 105 -11.30 25.98 -46.43
C ALA A 105 -11.76 27.16 -45.57
N LYS A 106 -10.88 27.69 -44.72
CA LYS A 106 -11.18 28.88 -43.90
C LYS A 106 -11.38 30.13 -44.75
N ALA A 107 -10.54 30.36 -45.75
CA ALA A 107 -10.64 31.52 -46.63
C ALA A 107 -11.92 31.51 -47.50
N ALA A 108 -12.26 30.36 -48.10
CA ALA A 108 -13.51 30.21 -48.85
C ALA A 108 -14.75 30.31 -47.96
N GLY A 109 -14.70 29.71 -46.76
CA GLY A 109 -15.78 29.78 -45.78
C GLY A 109 -16.07 31.20 -45.32
N LEU A 110 -15.04 32.04 -45.16
CA LEU A 110 -15.22 33.46 -44.81
C LEU A 110 -16.05 34.22 -45.86
N LEU A 111 -15.76 33.99 -47.14
CA LEU A 111 -16.43 34.66 -48.26
C LEU A 111 -17.76 33.97 -48.66
N GLY A 112 -18.16 32.91 -47.93
CA GLY A 112 -19.33 32.11 -48.27
C GLY A 112 -19.19 31.37 -49.62
N ILE A 113 -17.97 31.17 -50.11
CA ILE A 113 -17.71 30.48 -51.38
C ILE A 113 -17.67 28.98 -51.10
N PRO A 114 -18.48 28.15 -51.79
CA PRO A 114 -18.52 26.72 -51.55
C PRO A 114 -17.22 26.05 -52.04
N ALA A 115 -16.39 25.60 -51.11
CA ALA A 115 -15.17 24.85 -51.43
C ALA A 115 -15.33 23.37 -51.08
N ASP A 116 -15.62 22.55 -52.08
CA ASP A 116 -15.57 21.09 -51.97
C ASP A 116 -14.12 20.57 -52.08
N ASN A 117 -13.95 19.25 -51.98
CA ASN A 117 -12.62 18.64 -52.05
C ASN A 117 -11.89 18.93 -53.37
N THR A 118 -12.60 19.04 -54.50
CA THR A 118 -11.98 19.34 -55.80
C THR A 118 -11.46 20.77 -55.88
N VAL A 119 -12.12 21.69 -55.18
CA VAL A 119 -11.68 23.08 -55.06
C VAL A 119 -10.48 23.19 -54.11
N LEU A 120 -10.52 22.48 -52.98
CA LEU A 120 -9.44 22.53 -51.99
C LEU A 120 -8.14 21.85 -52.45
N GLU A 121 -8.23 20.92 -53.40
CA GLU A 121 -7.09 20.25 -54.05
C GLU A 121 -6.38 21.11 -55.11
N LYS A 122 -6.95 22.24 -55.54
CA LYS A 122 -6.31 23.20 -56.47
C LYS A 122 -5.00 23.72 -55.90
N SER A 123 -4.03 24.14 -56.72
CA SER A 123 -2.84 24.84 -56.19
C SER A 123 -3.24 26.13 -55.43
N VAL A 124 -2.40 26.63 -54.51
CA VAL A 124 -2.64 27.93 -53.85
C VAL A 124 -2.97 29.03 -54.86
N TYR A 125 -2.26 29.09 -55.98
CA TYR A 125 -2.52 30.03 -57.07
C TYR A 125 -3.91 29.86 -57.67
N GLU A 126 -4.25 28.65 -58.12
CA GLU A 126 -5.57 28.36 -58.72
C GLU A 126 -6.71 28.54 -57.72
N PHE A 127 -6.44 28.30 -56.44
CA PHE A 127 -7.40 28.54 -55.38
C PHE A 127 -7.62 30.04 -55.15
N ILE A 128 -6.58 30.87 -55.18
CA ILE A 128 -6.74 32.33 -55.11
C ILE A 128 -7.45 32.86 -56.37
N VAL A 129 -7.17 32.31 -57.55
CA VAL A 129 -7.95 32.60 -58.77
C VAL A 129 -9.41 32.18 -58.58
N TYR A 130 -9.65 31.02 -57.98
CA TYR A 130 -11.00 30.56 -57.65
C TYR A 130 -11.70 31.53 -56.67
N LEU A 131 -11.01 32.02 -55.64
CA LEU A 131 -11.56 33.06 -54.77
C LEU A 131 -11.87 34.35 -55.55
N ASP A 132 -10.96 34.89 -56.38
CA ASP A 132 -11.22 36.10 -57.18
C ASP A 132 -12.39 35.92 -58.16
N LEU A 133 -12.54 34.74 -58.78
CA LEU A 133 -13.62 34.48 -59.73
C LEU A 133 -14.98 34.31 -59.06
N ASN A 134 -15.02 33.72 -57.86
CA ASN A 134 -16.28 33.35 -57.19
C ASN A 134 -16.67 34.30 -56.06
N ALA A 135 -15.75 35.17 -55.61
CA ALA A 135 -16.06 36.25 -54.70
C ALA A 135 -17.03 37.24 -55.36
N ASP A 136 -18.01 37.70 -54.60
CA ASP A 136 -19.09 38.53 -55.12
C ASP A 136 -18.52 39.90 -55.52
N ASN A 137 -18.74 40.31 -56.76
CA ASN A 137 -18.19 41.55 -57.31
C ASN A 137 -18.60 42.79 -56.52
N HIS A 138 -19.78 42.74 -55.89
CA HIS A 138 -20.34 43.82 -55.10
C HIS A 138 -20.03 43.66 -53.62
N LYS A 139 -19.88 42.45 -53.09
CA LYS A 139 -19.63 42.24 -51.64
C LYS A 139 -18.16 42.17 -51.27
N ASP A 140 -17.29 41.66 -52.14
CA ASP A 140 -15.92 41.28 -51.80
C ASP A 140 -14.88 42.04 -52.66
N THR A 141 -15.15 43.32 -52.95
CA THR A 141 -14.34 44.11 -53.88
C THR A 141 -12.89 44.29 -53.40
N ALA A 142 -12.66 44.60 -52.12
CA ALA A 142 -11.32 44.75 -51.55
C ALA A 142 -10.57 43.41 -51.51
N VAL A 143 -11.27 42.32 -51.19
CA VAL A 143 -10.72 40.96 -51.21
C VAL A 143 -10.24 40.57 -52.61
N LYS A 144 -11.01 40.90 -53.65
CA LYS A 144 -10.66 40.63 -55.06
C LYS A 144 -9.43 41.42 -55.51
N GLU A 145 -9.31 42.68 -55.10
CA GLU A 145 -8.12 43.49 -55.40
C GLU A 145 -6.86 42.91 -54.76
N ALA A 146 -6.94 42.50 -53.48
CA ALA A 146 -5.84 41.85 -52.77
C ALA A 146 -5.50 40.47 -53.34
N ALA A 147 -6.50 39.68 -53.75
CA ALA A 147 -6.29 38.41 -54.46
C ALA A 147 -5.47 38.62 -55.75
N ARG A 148 -5.85 39.61 -56.56
CA ARG A 148 -5.14 39.95 -57.80
C ARG A 148 -3.73 40.50 -57.57
N ALA A 149 -3.48 41.14 -56.43
CA ALA A 149 -2.14 41.55 -56.03
C ALA A 149 -1.28 40.35 -55.61
N ALA A 150 -1.85 39.44 -54.81
CA ALA A 150 -1.18 38.21 -54.37
C ALA A 150 -0.83 37.28 -55.54
N LEU A 151 -1.70 37.17 -56.55
CA LEU A 151 -1.45 36.38 -57.77
C LEU A 151 -0.27 36.88 -58.60
N ARG A 152 0.13 38.15 -58.45
CA ARG A 152 1.34 38.71 -59.11
C ARG A 152 2.59 38.57 -58.25
N GLY A 153 2.44 38.14 -56.99
CA GLY A 153 3.51 38.00 -56.02
C GLY A 153 4.15 36.61 -56.00
N THR A 154 5.07 36.41 -55.05
CA THR A 154 5.73 35.13 -54.80
C THR A 154 4.77 34.12 -54.15
N ALA A 155 5.16 32.85 -54.10
CA ALA A 155 4.40 31.82 -53.37
C ALA A 155 4.19 32.18 -51.88
N GLU A 156 5.13 32.89 -51.27
CA GLU A 156 5.01 33.42 -49.91
C GLU A 156 3.96 34.53 -49.80
N ALA A 157 3.89 35.43 -50.79
CA ALA A 157 2.86 36.46 -50.84
C ALA A 157 1.45 35.85 -51.06
N GLN A 158 1.35 34.83 -51.89
CA GLN A 158 0.11 34.06 -52.11
C GLN A 158 -0.33 33.36 -50.82
N TRP A 159 0.60 32.73 -50.11
CA TRP A 159 0.32 32.08 -48.82
C TRP A 159 -0.07 33.08 -47.73
N THR A 160 0.58 34.23 -47.67
CA THR A 160 0.27 35.31 -46.71
C THR A 160 -1.13 35.88 -46.96
N PHE A 161 -1.49 36.09 -48.23
CA PHE A 161 -2.85 36.49 -48.60
C PHE A 161 -3.88 35.46 -48.13
N LEU A 162 -3.64 34.18 -48.42
CA LEU A 162 -4.57 33.11 -48.07
C LEU A 162 -4.77 32.96 -46.55
N THR A 163 -3.72 33.18 -45.76
CA THR A 163 -3.74 32.92 -44.31
C THR A 163 -4.18 34.13 -43.49
N VAL A 164 -3.89 35.35 -43.95
CA VAL A 164 -4.18 36.58 -43.21
C VAL A 164 -4.91 37.61 -44.08
N GLY A 165 -4.42 37.86 -45.30
CA GLY A 165 -4.93 38.95 -46.15
C GLY A 165 -6.41 38.85 -46.54
N VAL A 166 -6.95 37.65 -46.80
CA VAL A 166 -8.37 37.44 -47.11
C VAL A 166 -9.27 37.95 -45.96
N PHE A 167 -8.83 37.75 -44.71
CA PHE A 167 -9.61 38.11 -43.53
C PHE A 167 -9.64 39.62 -43.30
N ASP A 168 -8.49 40.27 -43.43
CA ASP A 168 -8.38 41.71 -43.21
C ASP A 168 -9.17 42.53 -44.25
N GLU A 169 -9.15 42.09 -45.52
CA GLU A 169 -9.83 42.82 -46.60
C GLU A 169 -11.34 42.57 -46.59
N HIS A 170 -11.80 41.36 -46.23
CA HIS A 170 -13.23 41.09 -46.10
C HIS A 170 -13.89 41.97 -45.03
N SER A 171 -13.16 42.27 -43.94
CA SER A 171 -13.65 43.21 -42.92
C SER A 171 -13.97 44.60 -43.49
N LYS A 172 -13.17 45.11 -44.45
CA LYS A 172 -13.40 46.43 -45.06
C LYS A 172 -14.58 46.43 -46.02
N ASP A 173 -14.78 45.30 -46.69
CA ASP A 173 -15.88 45.06 -47.63
C ASP A 173 -17.24 45.05 -46.92
N VAL A 174 -17.32 44.38 -45.76
CA VAL A 174 -18.52 44.39 -44.89
C VAL A 174 -18.90 45.81 -44.47
N ASP A 175 -17.93 46.63 -44.04
CA ASP A 175 -18.15 48.03 -43.64
C ASP A 175 -18.65 48.95 -44.77
N ARG A 176 -18.41 48.58 -46.03
CA ARG A 176 -18.95 49.31 -47.20
C ARG A 176 -20.41 48.93 -47.44
N LEU A 177 -20.74 47.64 -47.45
CA LEU A 177 -22.10 47.16 -47.73
C LEU A 177 -23.13 47.68 -46.72
N ILE A 178 -22.73 47.80 -45.45
CA ILE A 178 -23.57 48.39 -44.40
C ILE A 178 -24.00 49.82 -44.78
N ARG A 179 -23.09 50.63 -45.33
CA ARG A 179 -23.38 52.01 -45.76
C ARG A 179 -24.24 52.09 -47.03
N GLU A 180 -24.23 51.07 -47.87
CA GLU A 180 -25.01 51.02 -49.11
C GLU A 180 -26.47 50.56 -48.87
N ASP A 181 -26.72 49.68 -47.89
CA ASP A 181 -28.08 49.22 -47.57
C ASP A 181 -28.92 50.30 -46.85
N GLU A 182 -28.27 51.23 -46.14
CA GLU A 182 -28.88 52.43 -45.55
C GLU A 182 -29.54 53.36 -46.59
N ALA A 183 -29.30 53.16 -47.91
CA ALA A 183 -29.75 54.06 -48.98
C ALA A 183 -30.96 53.59 -49.83
N LYS A 184 -31.55 52.40 -49.60
CA LYS A 184 -32.66 51.83 -50.44
C LYS A 184 -34.06 51.97 -49.80
N SER A 185 -35.10 52.17 -50.63
CA SER A 185 -36.51 52.29 -50.18
C SER A 185 -37.13 50.94 -49.78
N GLU A 186 -38.03 50.93 -48.79
CA GLU A 186 -38.64 49.70 -48.25
C GLU A 186 -39.51 48.94 -49.28
N ALA A 187 -40.12 49.64 -50.25
CA ALA A 187 -40.98 49.02 -51.26
C ALA A 187 -40.18 48.19 -52.30
N GLU A 188 -38.98 48.66 -52.66
CA GLU A 188 -38.09 47.93 -53.58
C GLU A 188 -37.46 46.71 -52.91
N LYS A 189 -37.14 46.81 -51.61
CA LYS A 189 -36.67 45.66 -50.81
C LYS A 189 -37.75 44.57 -50.72
N ALA A 190 -39.03 44.93 -50.59
CA ALA A 190 -40.13 43.96 -50.49
C ALA A 190 -40.45 43.22 -51.80
N ALA A 191 -40.36 43.89 -52.95
CA ALA A 191 -40.65 43.28 -54.26
C ALA A 191 -39.56 42.30 -54.74
N GLU A 192 -38.30 42.55 -54.38
CA GLU A 192 -37.20 41.61 -54.65
C GLU A 192 -37.33 40.34 -53.81
N LEU A 193 -37.61 40.51 -52.50
CA LEU A 193 -37.76 39.41 -51.57
C LEU A 193 -38.91 38.46 -51.97
N ALA A 194 -40.02 39.01 -52.50
CA ALA A 194 -41.15 38.20 -52.96
C ALA A 194 -40.83 37.34 -54.20
N ARG A 195 -40.00 37.83 -55.12
CA ARG A 195 -39.56 37.06 -56.30
C ARG A 195 -38.55 35.98 -55.93
N GLU A 196 -37.65 36.29 -55.02
CA GLU A 196 -36.67 35.34 -54.47
C GLU A 196 -37.36 34.20 -53.70
N ALA A 197 -38.38 34.50 -52.89
CA ALA A 197 -39.18 33.49 -52.19
C ALA A 197 -39.84 32.49 -53.17
N LYS A 198 -40.41 32.97 -54.28
CA LYS A 198 -40.98 32.11 -55.33
C LYS A 198 -39.91 31.28 -56.05
N ALA A 199 -38.75 31.86 -56.35
CA ALA A 199 -37.65 31.12 -56.96
C ALA A 199 -37.17 29.96 -56.06
N ASN A 200 -37.05 30.22 -54.75
CA ASN A 200 -36.65 29.22 -53.75
C ASN A 200 -37.73 28.14 -53.57
N ALA A 201 -39.00 28.51 -53.54
CA ALA A 201 -40.11 27.56 -53.47
C ALA A 201 -40.15 26.63 -54.70
N ALA A 202 -39.93 27.16 -55.91
CA ALA A 202 -39.88 26.36 -57.14
C ALA A 202 -38.69 25.40 -57.18
N TRP A 203 -37.54 25.84 -56.67
CA TRP A 203 -36.36 25.00 -56.52
C TRP A 203 -36.62 23.83 -55.57
N HIS A 204 -37.17 24.10 -54.39
CA HIS A 204 -37.45 23.03 -53.42
C HIS A 204 -38.57 22.10 -53.88
N ALA A 205 -39.62 22.62 -54.51
CA ALA A 205 -40.75 21.78 -54.89
C ALA A 205 -40.49 20.92 -56.14
N LEU A 206 -39.73 21.43 -57.11
CA LEU A 206 -39.61 20.82 -58.44
C LEU A 206 -38.16 20.63 -58.92
N GLY A 207 -37.16 21.14 -58.20
CA GLY A 207 -35.75 21.14 -58.64
C GLY A 207 -35.48 22.08 -59.81
N ILE A 208 -36.35 23.05 -60.07
CA ILE A 208 -36.26 23.98 -61.22
C ILE A 208 -35.79 25.35 -60.71
N ARG A 209 -34.80 25.94 -61.39
CA ARG A 209 -34.35 27.31 -61.11
C ARG A 209 -35.44 28.29 -61.57
N GLY A 210 -35.87 29.21 -60.69
CA GLY A 210 -37.01 30.10 -60.93
C GLY A 210 -36.92 30.85 -62.26
N ASP A 211 -37.76 30.49 -63.22
CA ASP A 211 -37.94 31.23 -64.46
C ASP A 211 -38.70 32.54 -64.16
N THR A 212 -38.28 33.65 -64.77
CA THR A 212 -39.00 34.93 -64.80
C THR A 212 -40.50 34.80 -65.06
N ALA A 213 -40.93 33.85 -65.90
CA ALA A 213 -42.35 33.61 -66.15
C ALA A 213 -43.08 33.01 -64.94
N LEU A 214 -42.40 32.18 -64.15
CA LEU A 214 -42.95 31.47 -62.99
C LEU A 214 -42.96 32.39 -61.75
N VAL A 215 -41.88 33.12 -61.48
CA VAL A 215 -41.75 33.95 -60.27
C VAL A 215 -42.57 35.25 -60.33
N ASN A 216 -43.01 35.66 -61.52
CA ASN A 216 -43.88 36.82 -61.72
C ASN A 216 -45.38 36.47 -61.70
N LEU A 217 -45.75 35.20 -61.53
CA LEU A 217 -47.15 34.80 -61.34
C LEU A 217 -47.73 35.38 -60.05
N SER A 218 -49.05 35.46 -59.97
CA SER A 218 -49.74 35.69 -58.70
C SER A 218 -49.39 34.55 -57.72
N ASP A 219 -49.46 34.81 -56.40
CA ASP A 219 -49.16 33.77 -55.40
C ASP A 219 -50.07 32.54 -55.59
N GLN A 220 -51.32 32.75 -55.99
CA GLN A 220 -52.27 31.68 -56.28
C GLN A 220 -51.83 30.81 -57.46
N ASP A 221 -51.54 31.46 -58.61
CA ASP A 221 -51.19 30.75 -59.85
C ASP A 221 -49.85 30.03 -59.71
N PHE A 222 -48.93 30.63 -58.95
CA PHE A 222 -47.65 30.00 -58.62
C PHE A 222 -47.86 28.67 -57.87
N VAL A 223 -48.66 28.65 -56.81
CA VAL A 223 -48.89 27.42 -56.02
C VAL A 223 -49.67 26.36 -56.82
N ILE A 224 -50.61 26.76 -57.67
CA ILE A 224 -51.31 25.85 -58.58
C ILE A 224 -50.32 25.19 -59.56
N GLU A 225 -49.38 25.96 -60.09
CA GLU A 225 -48.37 25.44 -61.01
C GLU A 225 -47.48 24.40 -60.33
N ILE A 226 -47.06 24.67 -59.08
CA ILE A 226 -46.29 23.72 -58.26
C ILE A 226 -47.08 22.44 -58.01
N TRP A 227 -48.35 22.53 -57.60
CA TRP A 227 -49.21 21.36 -57.37
C TRP A 227 -49.36 20.47 -58.61
N SER A 228 -49.49 21.07 -59.79
CA SER A 228 -49.66 20.31 -61.04
C SER A 228 -48.42 19.50 -61.45
N ARG A 229 -47.23 19.99 -61.08
CA ARG A 229 -45.94 19.42 -61.51
C ARG A 229 -45.28 18.52 -60.46
N ALA A 230 -45.62 18.67 -59.17
CA ALA A 230 -45.05 17.84 -58.10
C ALA A 230 -45.56 16.38 -58.18
N PRO A 231 -44.70 15.36 -58.00
CA PRO A 231 -45.12 13.95 -58.00
C PRO A 231 -46.15 13.66 -56.91
N ARG A 232 -47.19 12.87 -57.23
CA ARG A 232 -48.37 12.68 -56.36
C ARG A 232 -48.11 12.01 -55.03
N ASP A 233 -46.99 11.31 -54.91
CA ASP A 233 -46.54 10.57 -53.73
C ASP A 233 -45.63 11.39 -52.81
N THR A 234 -45.48 12.70 -53.08
CA THR A 234 -44.64 13.61 -52.28
C THR A 234 -45.46 14.51 -51.35
N GLU A 235 -44.87 14.84 -50.21
CA GLU A 235 -45.33 15.85 -49.25
C GLU A 235 -45.45 17.23 -49.90
N VAL A 236 -44.56 17.57 -50.86
CA VAL A 236 -44.68 18.79 -51.66
C VAL A 236 -46.00 18.85 -52.42
N HIS A 237 -46.42 17.75 -53.04
CA HIS A 237 -47.71 17.68 -53.74
C HIS A 237 -48.88 17.85 -52.77
N GLY A 238 -48.84 17.20 -51.61
CA GLY A 238 -49.87 17.34 -50.57
C GLY A 238 -49.94 18.75 -49.96
N ALA A 239 -48.79 19.41 -49.73
CA ALA A 239 -48.73 20.76 -49.21
C ALA A 239 -49.22 21.81 -50.22
N ALA A 240 -48.87 21.64 -51.49
CA ALA A 240 -49.38 22.49 -52.57
C ALA A 240 -50.90 22.29 -52.76
N GLU A 241 -51.38 21.04 -52.70
CA GLU A 241 -52.82 20.72 -52.74
C GLU A 241 -53.59 21.39 -51.59
N ALA A 242 -53.06 21.31 -50.37
CA ALA A 242 -53.68 21.90 -49.18
C ALA A 242 -53.77 23.44 -49.30
N ALA A 243 -52.71 24.10 -49.74
CA ALA A 243 -52.67 25.55 -49.94
C ALA A 243 -53.65 26.00 -51.05
N VAL A 244 -53.72 25.28 -52.19
CA VAL A 244 -54.70 25.58 -53.24
C VAL A 244 -56.13 25.39 -52.75
N ARG A 245 -56.40 24.33 -51.98
CA ARG A 245 -57.74 24.01 -51.45
C ARG A 245 -58.22 24.98 -50.37
N SER A 246 -57.32 25.64 -49.62
CA SER A 246 -57.71 26.57 -48.55
C SER A 246 -58.34 27.86 -49.07
N ARG A 247 -58.06 28.23 -50.34
CA ARG A 247 -58.54 29.46 -50.98
C ARG A 247 -58.22 30.76 -50.22
N ASN A 248 -57.19 30.75 -49.38
CA ASN A 248 -56.78 31.86 -48.53
C ASN A 248 -55.41 32.39 -48.99
N PRO A 249 -55.30 33.69 -49.37
CA PRO A 249 -54.03 34.28 -49.80
C PRO A 249 -52.88 34.14 -48.81
N ALA A 250 -53.18 34.12 -47.50
CA ALA A 250 -52.15 33.92 -46.48
C ALA A 250 -51.50 32.52 -46.56
N ASP A 251 -52.26 31.50 -46.94
CA ASP A 251 -51.76 30.12 -47.02
C ASP A 251 -50.93 29.90 -48.29
N TRP A 252 -51.27 30.56 -49.40
CA TRP A 252 -50.44 30.58 -50.61
C TRP A 252 -49.09 31.23 -50.34
N LYS A 253 -49.13 32.39 -49.67
CA LYS A 253 -47.92 33.08 -49.27
C LYS A 253 -47.08 32.27 -48.28
N ALA A 254 -47.69 31.62 -47.30
CA ALA A 254 -47.00 30.72 -46.38
C ALA A 254 -46.33 29.54 -47.11
N PHE A 255 -47.00 28.94 -48.10
CA PHE A 255 -46.41 27.90 -48.93
C PHE A 255 -45.18 28.39 -49.70
N ILE A 256 -45.24 29.60 -50.28
CA ILE A 256 -44.14 30.22 -51.02
C ILE A 256 -42.97 30.56 -50.09
N ASP A 257 -43.24 31.18 -48.94
CA ASP A 257 -42.20 31.69 -48.06
C ASP A 257 -41.42 30.55 -47.36
N HIS A 258 -42.10 29.44 -47.02
CA HIS A 258 -41.46 28.30 -46.34
C HIS A 258 -42.09 26.94 -46.63
N GLY A 259 -43.41 26.85 -46.88
CA GLY A 259 -44.09 25.56 -46.95
C GLY A 259 -43.61 24.59 -48.06
N ALA A 260 -43.16 25.10 -49.21
CA ALA A 260 -42.56 24.29 -50.27
C ALA A 260 -41.24 23.65 -49.84
N LYS A 261 -40.39 24.43 -49.15
CA LYS A 261 -39.13 23.97 -48.57
C LYS A 261 -39.38 22.96 -47.46
N ASP A 262 -40.31 23.26 -46.55
CA ASP A 262 -40.63 22.38 -45.43
C ASP A 262 -41.19 21.04 -45.90
N ALA A 263 -42.03 21.04 -46.94
CA ALA A 263 -42.55 19.82 -47.55
C ALA A 263 -41.45 19.00 -48.24
N HIS A 264 -40.57 19.65 -48.99
CA HIS A 264 -39.43 18.99 -49.62
C HIS A 264 -38.45 18.37 -48.60
N LEU A 265 -38.24 19.06 -47.47
CA LEU A 265 -37.45 18.52 -46.36
C LEU A 265 -38.11 17.29 -45.72
N ARG A 266 -39.46 17.24 -45.66
CA ARG A 266 -40.19 16.04 -45.22
C ARG A 266 -40.07 14.90 -46.23
N ASP A 267 -40.09 15.17 -47.54
CA ASP A 267 -39.86 14.15 -48.57
C ASP A 267 -38.45 13.53 -48.47
N ILE A 268 -37.43 14.37 -48.30
CA ILE A 268 -36.06 13.92 -48.07
C ILE A 268 -35.98 13.07 -46.79
N ASP A 269 -36.62 13.51 -45.70
CA ASP A 269 -36.66 12.78 -44.44
C ASP A 269 -37.33 11.40 -44.58
N ILE A 270 -38.43 11.30 -45.34
CA ILE A 270 -39.10 10.01 -45.62
C ILE A 270 -38.16 9.04 -46.35
N GLU A 271 -37.48 9.49 -47.40
CA GLU A 271 -36.55 8.64 -48.17
C GLU A 271 -35.31 8.25 -47.37
N LEU A 272 -34.77 9.19 -46.57
CA LEU A 272 -33.67 8.89 -45.65
C LEU A 272 -34.10 7.87 -44.59
N ARG A 273 -35.33 7.97 -44.06
CA ARG A 273 -35.87 6.97 -43.12
C ARG A 273 -36.03 5.59 -43.73
N LYS A 274 -36.58 5.47 -44.95
CA LYS A 274 -36.70 4.17 -45.65
C LYS A 274 -35.33 3.51 -45.85
N ARG A 275 -34.34 4.30 -46.27
CA ARG A 275 -32.96 3.81 -46.44
C ARG A 275 -32.34 3.37 -45.12
N ASP A 276 -32.60 4.13 -44.06
CA ASP A 276 -32.11 3.84 -42.72
C ASP A 276 -32.73 2.58 -42.11
N GLU A 277 -34.04 2.36 -42.29
CA GLU A 277 -34.74 1.14 -41.90
C GLU A 277 -34.14 -0.11 -42.58
N GLU A 278 -33.80 0.01 -43.87
CA GLU A 278 -33.13 -1.06 -44.60
C GLU A 278 -31.70 -1.32 -44.09
N TYR A 279 -30.95 -0.28 -43.73
CA TYR A 279 -29.65 -0.45 -43.08
C TYR A 279 -29.78 -1.13 -41.71
N ILE A 280 -30.76 -0.75 -40.89
CA ILE A 280 -31.05 -1.42 -39.61
C ILE A 280 -31.30 -2.91 -39.82
N ARG A 281 -32.08 -3.29 -40.85
CA ARG A 281 -32.36 -4.69 -41.19
C ARG A 281 -31.08 -5.45 -41.52
N GLN A 282 -30.26 -4.93 -42.45
CA GLN A 282 -29.02 -5.58 -42.87
C GLN A 282 -28.02 -5.74 -41.72
N ILE A 283 -27.86 -4.71 -40.89
CA ILE A 283 -26.95 -4.74 -39.74
C ILE A 283 -27.45 -5.74 -38.70
N THR A 284 -28.77 -5.83 -38.47
CA THR A 284 -29.37 -6.81 -37.57
C THR A 284 -29.11 -8.25 -38.04
N GLU A 285 -29.17 -8.51 -39.35
CA GLU A 285 -28.85 -9.81 -39.94
C GLU A 285 -27.35 -10.17 -39.80
N ILE A 286 -26.44 -9.21 -40.05
CA ILE A 286 -24.99 -9.37 -39.84
C ILE A 286 -24.72 -9.66 -38.36
N ARG A 287 -25.28 -8.84 -37.47
CA ARG A 287 -25.16 -9.01 -36.01
C ARG A 287 -25.64 -10.38 -35.56
N THR A 288 -26.81 -10.82 -36.03
CA THR A 288 -27.39 -12.12 -35.65
C THR A 288 -26.48 -13.27 -36.05
N ARG A 289 -25.89 -13.22 -37.25
CA ARG A 289 -24.89 -14.19 -37.70
C ARG A 289 -23.61 -14.14 -36.86
N ALA A 290 -23.12 -12.95 -36.54
CA ALA A 290 -21.92 -12.75 -35.73
C ALA A 290 -22.09 -13.22 -34.27
N VAL A 291 -23.27 -12.98 -33.66
CA VAL A 291 -23.60 -13.52 -32.33
C VAL A 291 -23.63 -15.04 -32.35
N LYS A 292 -24.28 -15.62 -33.35
CA LYS A 292 -24.36 -17.09 -33.50
C LYS A 292 -23.00 -17.72 -33.74
N SER A 293 -22.06 -17.02 -34.38
CA SER A 293 -20.72 -17.52 -34.62
C SER A 293 -19.86 -17.60 -33.36
N ARG A 294 -20.17 -16.86 -32.29
CA ARG A 294 -19.35 -16.74 -31.05
C ARG A 294 -17.90 -16.25 -31.26
N LEU A 295 -17.51 -15.96 -32.51
CA LEU A 295 -16.15 -15.68 -32.99
C LEU A 295 -16.06 -14.33 -33.71
N HIS A 296 -17.06 -13.49 -33.59
CA HIS A 296 -17.03 -12.17 -34.18
C HIS A 296 -17.52 -11.16 -33.15
N THR A 297 -16.97 -11.22 -31.93
CA THR A 297 -17.39 -10.36 -30.81
C THR A 297 -17.13 -8.87 -31.11
N ALA A 298 -16.02 -8.56 -31.80
CA ALA A 298 -15.75 -7.22 -32.32
C ALA A 298 -16.80 -6.77 -33.35
N LEU A 299 -17.19 -7.63 -34.29
CA LEU A 299 -18.25 -7.35 -35.27
C LEU A 299 -19.61 -7.17 -34.61
N VAL A 300 -19.94 -7.96 -33.59
CA VAL A 300 -21.18 -7.79 -32.80
C VAL A 300 -21.18 -6.41 -32.14
N THR A 301 -20.08 -6.03 -31.51
CA THR A 301 -19.93 -4.72 -30.84
C THR A 301 -20.05 -3.57 -31.84
N ALA A 302 -19.40 -3.68 -33.00
CA ALA A 302 -19.48 -2.69 -34.06
C ALA A 302 -20.91 -2.59 -34.65
N ALA A 303 -21.61 -3.73 -34.81
CA ALA A 303 -22.99 -3.76 -35.26
C ALA A 303 -23.95 -3.16 -34.22
N ASP A 304 -23.75 -3.46 -32.93
CA ASP A 304 -24.51 -2.86 -31.82
C ASP A 304 -24.34 -1.34 -31.78
N ALA A 305 -23.10 -0.86 -31.91
CA ALA A 305 -22.81 0.56 -31.97
C ALA A 305 -23.48 1.24 -33.18
N ALA A 306 -23.46 0.59 -34.35
CA ALA A 306 -24.12 1.10 -35.55
C ALA A 306 -25.65 1.13 -35.40
N LEU A 307 -26.26 0.09 -34.81
CA LEU A 307 -27.71 0.05 -34.54
C LEU A 307 -28.15 1.12 -33.55
N ALA A 308 -27.34 1.41 -32.52
CA ALA A 308 -27.61 2.47 -31.55
C ALA A 308 -27.25 3.88 -32.06
N GLY A 309 -26.50 3.98 -33.15
CA GLY A 309 -25.95 5.22 -33.70
C GLY A 309 -26.89 5.96 -34.65
N THR A 310 -26.31 6.85 -35.44
CA THR A 310 -27.01 7.64 -36.47
C THR A 310 -27.11 6.87 -37.80
N PRO A 311 -27.92 7.33 -38.77
CA PRO A 311 -27.95 6.74 -40.10
C PRO A 311 -26.59 6.69 -40.80
N ILE A 312 -25.72 7.67 -40.53
CA ILE A 312 -24.36 7.73 -41.07
C ILE A 312 -23.49 6.61 -40.49
N ASP A 313 -23.65 6.29 -39.21
CA ASP A 313 -22.91 5.20 -38.56
C ASP A 313 -23.31 3.85 -39.15
N ARG A 314 -24.59 3.66 -39.45
CA ARG A 314 -25.13 2.46 -40.10
C ARG A 314 -24.60 2.30 -41.53
N GLU A 315 -24.62 3.37 -42.32
CA GLU A 315 -24.06 3.38 -43.66
C GLU A 315 -22.56 3.03 -43.65
N ARG A 316 -21.81 3.64 -42.72
CA ARG A 316 -20.36 3.38 -42.57
C ARG A 316 -20.07 1.94 -42.20
N PHE A 317 -20.83 1.37 -41.27
CA PHE A 317 -20.68 -0.04 -40.87
C PHE A 317 -20.87 -0.98 -42.06
N LEU A 318 -21.91 -0.77 -42.87
CA LEU A 318 -22.18 -1.59 -44.04
C LEU A 318 -21.13 -1.43 -45.14
N ARG A 319 -20.53 -0.24 -45.28
CA ARG A 319 -19.55 0.02 -46.34
C ARG A 319 -18.17 -0.58 -46.06
N THR A 320 -17.67 -0.44 -44.83
CA THR A 320 -16.30 -0.91 -44.49
C THR A 320 -16.21 -1.54 -43.10
N GLY A 321 -17.05 -1.11 -42.16
CA GLY A 321 -16.98 -1.56 -40.76
C GLY A 321 -17.18 -3.07 -40.59
N GLN A 322 -18.00 -3.72 -41.40
CA GLN A 322 -18.21 -5.17 -41.29
C GLN A 322 -16.94 -5.99 -41.59
N ASP A 323 -16.08 -5.52 -42.48
CA ASP A 323 -14.84 -6.21 -42.88
C ASP A 323 -13.67 -5.82 -41.96
N GLU A 324 -13.63 -4.56 -41.51
CA GLU A 324 -12.63 -4.05 -40.56
C GLU A 324 -12.70 -4.78 -39.21
N ASN A 325 -13.86 -5.30 -38.82
CA ASN A 325 -14.11 -5.93 -37.52
C ASN A 325 -14.12 -7.48 -37.56
N LEU A 326 -13.46 -8.09 -38.54
CA LEU A 326 -13.29 -9.55 -38.65
C LEU A 326 -12.06 -10.09 -37.91
N THR A 327 -11.29 -9.23 -37.26
CA THR A 327 -10.11 -9.64 -36.48
C THR A 327 -10.47 -9.82 -35.01
N GLN A 328 -9.77 -10.72 -34.34
CA GLN A 328 -9.89 -10.93 -32.89
C GLN A 328 -8.70 -11.71 -32.33
N SER A 329 -8.57 -11.74 -31.01
CA SER A 329 -7.56 -12.55 -30.32
C SER A 329 -8.21 -13.74 -29.63
N LEU A 330 -7.52 -14.87 -29.60
CA LEU A 330 -7.97 -16.10 -28.96
C LEU A 330 -7.19 -16.31 -27.66
N ARG A 331 -7.86 -16.20 -26.52
CA ARG A 331 -7.28 -16.38 -25.19
C ARG A 331 -7.58 -17.77 -24.64
N THR A 332 -6.67 -18.31 -23.84
CA THR A 332 -6.85 -19.52 -23.06
C THR A 332 -6.17 -19.38 -21.69
N LEU A 333 -6.46 -20.32 -20.80
CA LEU A 333 -5.80 -20.47 -19.51
C LEU A 333 -4.83 -21.64 -19.61
N THR A 334 -3.68 -21.55 -18.93
CA THR A 334 -2.71 -22.65 -18.86
C THR A 334 -2.47 -23.06 -17.41
N GLN A 335 -1.81 -24.19 -17.18
CA GLN A 335 -1.52 -24.68 -15.82
C GLN A 335 -0.55 -23.78 -15.02
N THR A 336 0.18 -22.89 -15.68
CA THR A 336 1.23 -22.07 -15.07
C THR A 336 1.06 -20.57 -15.32
N MET A 337 0.04 -20.18 -16.10
CA MET A 337 -0.16 -18.81 -16.58
C MET A 337 -1.65 -18.55 -16.83
N ASP A 338 -2.17 -17.49 -16.22
CA ASP A 338 -3.45 -16.87 -16.58
C ASP A 338 -3.24 -15.91 -17.77
N GLU A 339 -4.23 -15.84 -18.66
CA GLU A 339 -4.29 -14.90 -19.80
C GLU A 339 -3.21 -15.13 -20.88
N ALA A 340 -3.19 -16.34 -21.45
CA ALA A 340 -2.35 -16.69 -22.59
C ALA A 340 -3.11 -16.54 -23.91
N TYR A 341 -2.49 -15.91 -24.90
CA TYR A 341 -3.08 -15.69 -26.22
C TYR A 341 -2.43 -16.58 -27.27
N LEU A 342 -3.24 -17.04 -28.24
CA LEU A 342 -2.74 -17.73 -29.42
C LEU A 342 -1.97 -16.75 -30.29
N THR A 343 -0.70 -17.07 -30.51
CA THR A 343 0.26 -16.20 -31.17
C THR A 343 0.95 -16.94 -32.29
N GLU A 344 1.21 -16.21 -33.37
CA GLU A 344 2.04 -16.67 -34.46
C GLU A 344 3.51 -16.32 -34.23
N SER A 345 4.41 -17.30 -34.29
CA SER A 345 5.85 -17.06 -34.28
C SER A 345 6.59 -18.03 -35.22
N ASN A 346 7.07 -17.51 -36.35
CA ASN A 346 7.88 -18.24 -37.34
C ASN A 346 7.24 -19.54 -37.83
N GLY A 347 5.94 -19.51 -38.12
CA GLY A 347 5.19 -20.68 -38.63
C GLY A 347 4.74 -21.66 -37.55
N ARG A 348 4.99 -21.34 -36.27
CA ARG A 348 4.43 -22.05 -35.13
C ARG A 348 3.27 -21.27 -34.53
N ALA A 349 2.24 -22.01 -34.11
CA ALA A 349 1.19 -21.51 -33.24
C ALA A 349 1.60 -21.80 -31.79
N THR A 350 1.89 -20.73 -31.03
CA THR A 350 2.38 -20.80 -29.66
C THR A 350 1.50 -19.96 -28.75
N LEU A 351 1.53 -20.24 -27.44
CA LEU A 351 0.86 -19.40 -26.46
C LEU A 351 1.85 -18.38 -25.88
N THR A 352 1.47 -17.10 -25.87
CA THR A 352 2.23 -16.05 -25.18
C THR A 352 1.36 -15.38 -24.13
N LEU A 353 1.97 -15.02 -23.00
CA LEU A 353 1.33 -14.21 -21.97
C LEU A 353 0.87 -12.87 -22.53
N TRP A 354 -0.18 -12.30 -21.92
CA TRP A 354 -0.52 -10.90 -22.13
C TRP A 354 0.72 -10.01 -21.95
N GLN A 355 0.92 -9.13 -22.93
CA GLN A 355 1.95 -8.10 -22.96
C GLN A 355 1.30 -6.75 -23.31
N PRO A 356 1.80 -5.65 -22.74
CA PRO A 356 1.32 -4.33 -23.10
C PRO A 356 1.82 -3.90 -24.48
N GLY A 357 0.93 -3.33 -25.29
CA GLY A 357 1.26 -2.76 -26.60
C GLY A 357 0.40 -3.32 -27.73
N ASN A 358 0.75 -2.95 -28.96
CA ASN A 358 0.10 -3.50 -30.15
C ASN A 358 0.82 -4.78 -30.58
N HIS A 359 0.09 -5.89 -30.57
CA HIS A 359 0.59 -7.24 -30.82
C HIS A 359 -0.14 -7.89 -32.01
N PRO A 360 0.15 -7.48 -33.26
CA PRO A 360 -0.52 -8.02 -34.45
C PRO A 360 -0.32 -9.54 -34.61
N GLU A 361 0.72 -10.11 -34.01
CA GLU A 361 0.97 -11.55 -33.95
C GLU A 361 -0.04 -12.34 -33.12
N GLN A 362 -0.81 -11.66 -32.25
CA GLN A 362 -1.87 -12.23 -31.41
C GLN A 362 -3.28 -12.08 -32.03
N ALA A 363 -3.37 -11.35 -33.14
CA ALA A 363 -4.61 -11.07 -33.84
C ALA A 363 -4.81 -12.03 -35.03
N TRP A 364 -6.03 -12.55 -35.14
CA TRP A 364 -6.45 -13.50 -36.17
C TRP A 364 -7.64 -12.94 -36.93
N LYS A 365 -7.52 -12.85 -38.25
CA LYS A 365 -8.65 -12.54 -39.13
C LYS A 365 -9.47 -13.81 -39.32
N ILE A 366 -10.74 -13.73 -38.96
CA ILE A 366 -11.67 -14.84 -38.99
C ILE A 366 -12.40 -14.84 -40.32
N GLU A 367 -12.16 -15.87 -41.12
CA GLU A 367 -12.77 -16.02 -42.44
C GLU A 367 -13.70 -17.26 -42.46
N PRO A 368 -14.67 -17.32 -43.40
CA PRO A 368 -15.39 -18.55 -43.68
C PRO A 368 -14.41 -19.70 -43.95
N GLY A 369 -14.71 -20.88 -43.41
CA GLY A 369 -13.82 -22.03 -43.49
C GLY A 369 -13.46 -22.40 -44.93
N LEU A 370 -12.17 -22.54 -45.21
CA LEU A 370 -11.66 -22.79 -46.57
C LEU A 370 -12.21 -24.08 -47.21
N ALA A 371 -12.59 -25.09 -46.41
CA ALA A 371 -13.26 -26.31 -46.87
C ALA A 371 -14.75 -26.39 -46.48
N ASP A 372 -15.23 -25.46 -45.65
CA ASP A 372 -16.63 -25.39 -45.23
C ASP A 372 -17.01 -23.97 -44.80
N PRO A 373 -17.87 -23.28 -45.57
CA PRO A 373 -18.35 -21.95 -45.20
C PRO A 373 -19.14 -21.92 -43.88
N ALA A 374 -19.62 -23.06 -43.36
CA ALA A 374 -20.27 -23.14 -42.04
C ALA A 374 -19.28 -23.20 -40.86
N CYS A 375 -17.99 -23.40 -41.14
CA CYS A 375 -16.90 -23.38 -40.17
C CYS A 375 -15.99 -22.15 -40.42
N PHE A 376 -14.83 -22.11 -39.80
CA PHE A 376 -13.96 -20.94 -39.79
C PHE A 376 -12.53 -21.29 -40.17
N SER A 377 -11.82 -20.33 -40.77
CA SER A 377 -10.38 -20.37 -40.97
C SER A 377 -9.74 -19.16 -40.30
N LEU A 378 -8.67 -19.41 -39.56
CA LEU A 378 -7.97 -18.40 -38.75
C LEU A 378 -6.74 -17.93 -39.52
N GLN A 379 -6.82 -16.77 -40.17
CA GLN A 379 -5.72 -16.16 -40.91
C GLN A 379 -4.88 -15.28 -39.98
N SER A 380 -3.55 -15.38 -40.09
CA SER A 380 -2.62 -14.53 -39.36
C SER A 380 -2.68 -13.07 -39.86
N VAL A 381 -2.79 -12.10 -38.95
CA VAL A 381 -2.73 -10.67 -39.27
C VAL A 381 -1.30 -10.23 -39.59
N SER A 382 -0.30 -10.76 -38.87
CA SER A 382 1.13 -10.49 -39.12
C SER A 382 1.64 -11.08 -40.45
N ARG A 383 1.05 -12.18 -40.92
CA ARG A 383 1.41 -12.85 -42.18
C ARG A 383 0.15 -13.22 -42.98
N PRO A 384 -0.32 -12.34 -43.88
CA PRO A 384 -1.45 -12.61 -44.76
C PRO A 384 -1.30 -13.94 -45.52
N ASN A 385 -2.42 -14.60 -45.81
CA ASN A 385 -2.50 -15.91 -46.46
C ASN A 385 -1.91 -17.10 -45.69
N ASN A 386 -1.49 -16.90 -44.44
CA ASN A 386 -1.07 -17.98 -43.55
C ASN A 386 -2.20 -18.31 -42.58
N TYR A 387 -2.54 -19.60 -42.48
CA TYR A 387 -3.66 -20.08 -41.67
C TYR A 387 -3.20 -21.02 -40.57
N VAL A 388 -3.90 -20.97 -39.43
CA VAL A 388 -3.80 -22.03 -38.41
C VAL A 388 -4.32 -23.32 -39.01
N ARG A 389 -3.50 -24.37 -39.02
CA ARG A 389 -3.85 -25.68 -39.55
C ARG A 389 -3.42 -26.82 -38.66
N TRP A 390 -4.11 -27.94 -38.77
CA TRP A 390 -3.79 -29.18 -38.07
C TRP A 390 -2.50 -29.81 -38.61
N ASP A 391 -1.51 -30.03 -37.73
CA ASP A 391 -0.26 -30.72 -38.04
C ASP A 391 -0.34 -32.20 -37.70
N LYS A 392 -0.71 -33.02 -38.69
CA LYS A 392 -0.80 -34.49 -38.56
C LYS A 392 0.55 -35.17 -38.30
N LYS A 393 1.69 -34.48 -38.48
CA LYS A 393 3.04 -35.07 -38.29
C LYS A 393 3.45 -35.09 -36.82
N LYS A 394 2.85 -34.26 -35.97
CA LYS A 394 2.98 -34.34 -34.51
C LYS A 394 1.98 -35.37 -33.98
N THR A 395 2.46 -36.55 -33.59
CA THR A 395 1.62 -37.63 -33.06
C THR A 395 1.05 -37.25 -31.68
N THR A 396 -0.24 -37.46 -31.48
CA THR A 396 -0.87 -37.44 -30.15
C THR A 396 -0.20 -38.52 -29.28
N PRO A 397 0.35 -38.19 -28.11
CA PRO A 397 0.77 -39.21 -27.15
C PRO A 397 -0.41 -40.16 -26.89
N ALA A 398 -0.15 -41.47 -26.85
CA ALA A 398 -1.19 -42.51 -26.74
C ALA A 398 -2.12 -42.38 -25.50
N SER A 399 -1.83 -41.45 -24.59
CA SER A 399 -2.59 -41.19 -23.36
C SER A 399 -3.64 -40.06 -23.46
N VAL A 400 -3.69 -39.26 -24.54
CA VAL A 400 -4.70 -38.18 -24.69
C VAL A 400 -5.19 -38.06 -26.16
N PRO A 401 -6.21 -38.84 -26.58
CA PRO A 401 -6.68 -38.88 -27.97
C PRO A 401 -7.62 -37.72 -28.35
N THR A 402 -7.52 -36.56 -27.71
CA THR A 402 -8.48 -35.43 -27.86
C THR A 402 -7.87 -34.16 -28.43
N GLU A 403 -6.58 -34.12 -28.79
CA GLU A 403 -5.85 -32.89 -29.15
C GLU A 403 -5.37 -32.88 -30.61
N ALA A 404 -5.53 -31.74 -31.29
CA ALA A 404 -5.01 -31.45 -32.63
C ALA A 404 -3.89 -30.41 -32.53
N TYR A 405 -2.63 -30.86 -32.63
CA TYR A 405 -1.48 -29.96 -32.68
C TYR A 405 -1.56 -29.03 -33.88
N VAL A 406 -1.34 -27.73 -33.66
CA VAL A 406 -1.44 -26.72 -34.71
C VAL A 406 -0.11 -26.13 -35.15
N THR A 407 -0.07 -25.77 -36.43
CA THR A 407 1.00 -24.97 -37.06
C THR A 407 0.38 -23.86 -37.88
N VAL A 408 1.18 -22.87 -38.29
CA VAL A 408 0.73 -21.76 -39.14
C VAL A 408 1.49 -21.84 -40.45
N ALA A 409 0.79 -21.99 -41.57
CA ALA A 409 1.41 -22.17 -42.87
C ALA A 409 0.63 -21.44 -43.97
N PRO A 410 1.30 -21.04 -45.07
CA PRO A 410 0.63 -20.44 -46.21
C PRO A 410 -0.30 -21.46 -46.87
N THR A 411 -1.45 -21.00 -47.36
CA THR A 411 -2.35 -21.89 -48.13
C THR A 411 -1.72 -22.28 -49.46
N ASP A 412 -1.74 -23.58 -49.77
CA ASP A 412 -1.36 -24.14 -51.07
C ASP A 412 -2.59 -24.41 -51.96
N GLY A 413 -3.78 -24.03 -51.49
CA GLY A 413 -5.05 -24.22 -52.20
C GLY A 413 -5.56 -25.66 -52.28
N THR A 414 -4.80 -26.65 -51.78
CA THR A 414 -5.15 -28.07 -51.86
C THR A 414 -6.39 -28.39 -51.00
N PRO A 415 -7.25 -29.34 -51.42
CA PRO A 415 -8.35 -29.80 -50.59
C PRO A 415 -7.90 -30.27 -49.20
N GLU A 416 -6.72 -30.88 -49.11
CA GLU A 416 -6.08 -31.32 -47.89
C GLU A 416 -5.77 -30.15 -46.95
N PHE A 417 -5.10 -29.11 -47.46
CA PHE A 417 -4.82 -27.91 -46.68
C PHE A 417 -6.11 -27.22 -46.25
N LYS A 418 -7.07 -27.06 -47.17
CA LYS A 418 -8.36 -26.42 -46.87
C LYS A 418 -9.07 -27.15 -45.74
N ALA A 419 -9.06 -28.49 -45.73
CA ALA A 419 -9.63 -29.29 -44.65
C ALA A 419 -8.86 -29.13 -43.33
N GLU A 420 -7.52 -29.13 -43.39
CA GLU A 420 -6.64 -28.98 -42.22
C GLU A 420 -6.67 -27.58 -41.60
N ALA A 421 -6.96 -26.56 -42.40
CA ALA A 421 -7.10 -25.16 -41.98
C ALA A 421 -8.56 -24.74 -41.69
N THR A 422 -9.51 -25.69 -41.71
CA THR A 422 -10.91 -25.43 -41.37
C THR A 422 -11.24 -25.95 -39.97
N TRP A 423 -11.67 -25.03 -39.11
CA TRP A 423 -11.98 -25.23 -37.70
C TRP A 423 -13.46 -24.98 -37.44
N CYS A 424 -14.15 -25.97 -36.90
CA CYS A 424 -15.55 -25.88 -36.55
C CYS A 424 -15.70 -25.72 -35.03
N LEU A 425 -16.68 -24.92 -34.60
CA LEU A 425 -17.00 -24.80 -33.18
C LEU A 425 -17.61 -26.09 -32.64
N HIS A 426 -17.21 -26.46 -31.43
CA HIS A 426 -17.80 -27.55 -30.70
C HIS A 426 -19.22 -27.16 -30.21
N PRO A 427 -20.23 -28.05 -30.28
CA PRO A 427 -21.63 -27.70 -29.99
C PRO A 427 -21.87 -27.05 -28.62
N ASN A 428 -21.05 -27.38 -27.61
CA ASN A 428 -21.26 -26.95 -26.22
C ASN A 428 -20.24 -25.92 -25.71
N ALA A 429 -19.22 -25.55 -26.50
CA ALA A 429 -18.12 -24.71 -26.01
C ALA A 429 -17.45 -23.94 -27.16
N LEU A 430 -16.64 -22.93 -26.82
CA LEU A 430 -15.78 -22.21 -27.77
C LEU A 430 -14.53 -23.04 -28.17
N LEU A 431 -14.65 -24.37 -28.14
CA LEU A 431 -13.59 -25.28 -28.57
C LEU A 431 -13.62 -25.42 -30.08
N PHE A 432 -12.46 -25.42 -30.70
CA PHE A 432 -12.34 -25.55 -32.14
C PHE A 432 -11.88 -26.96 -32.49
N SER A 433 -12.57 -27.64 -33.39
CA SER A 433 -12.14 -28.93 -33.92
C SER A 433 -11.83 -28.85 -35.41
N PRO A 434 -10.75 -29.48 -35.90
CA PRO A 434 -10.58 -29.67 -37.33
C PRO A 434 -11.80 -30.39 -37.91
N LYS A 435 -12.22 -30.00 -39.11
CA LYS A 435 -13.39 -30.59 -39.77
C LYS A 435 -13.25 -32.12 -39.85
N GLY A 436 -14.18 -32.83 -39.22
CA GLY A 436 -14.31 -34.29 -39.30
C GLY A 436 -13.35 -35.12 -38.44
N SER A 437 -12.55 -34.53 -37.55
CA SER A 437 -11.57 -35.26 -36.72
C SER A 437 -12.02 -35.53 -35.28
N GLY A 438 -12.91 -34.71 -34.70
CA GLY A 438 -13.32 -34.81 -33.29
C GLY A 438 -12.24 -34.40 -32.27
N LEU A 439 -11.13 -33.82 -32.72
CA LEU A 439 -10.01 -33.34 -31.89
C LEU A 439 -10.15 -31.84 -31.60
N TYR A 440 -9.58 -31.32 -30.52
CA TYR A 440 -9.61 -29.87 -30.19
C TYR A 440 -8.32 -29.13 -30.58
N LEU A 441 -8.41 -27.84 -30.89
CA LEU A 441 -7.30 -26.97 -31.24
C LEU A 441 -6.31 -26.88 -30.06
N HIS A 442 -5.08 -27.32 -30.31
CA HIS A 442 -4.04 -27.42 -29.29
C HIS A 442 -2.70 -26.83 -29.80
N PRO A 443 -2.35 -25.59 -29.44
CA PRO A 443 -1.02 -25.05 -29.69
C PRO A 443 0.00 -25.66 -28.72
N GLU A 444 1.28 -25.58 -29.08
CA GLU A 444 2.37 -26.09 -28.24
C GLU A 444 2.41 -25.36 -26.89
N GLY A 445 2.32 -26.11 -25.79
CA GLY A 445 2.29 -25.57 -24.42
C GLY A 445 0.90 -25.36 -23.82
N ALA A 446 -0.18 -25.59 -24.57
CA ALA A 446 -1.53 -25.62 -24.00
C ALA A 446 -1.73 -26.83 -23.08
N ARG A 447 -2.55 -26.68 -22.03
CA ARG A 447 -3.09 -27.81 -21.26
C ARG A 447 -4.55 -27.51 -20.93
N GLY A 448 -5.47 -28.21 -21.59
CA GLY A 448 -6.91 -28.10 -21.36
C GLY A 448 -7.70 -27.43 -22.50
N ASP A 449 -9.02 -27.44 -22.32
CA ASP A 449 -10.03 -27.31 -23.38
C ASP A 449 -10.89 -26.03 -23.24
N THR A 450 -10.30 -24.84 -23.04
CA THR A 450 -11.07 -23.59 -22.87
C THR A 450 -10.48 -22.41 -23.65
N TRP A 451 -11.23 -21.92 -24.64
CA TRP A 451 -10.89 -20.73 -25.44
C TRP A 451 -11.91 -19.61 -25.19
N GLU A 452 -11.39 -18.40 -24.99
CA GLU A 452 -12.13 -17.15 -24.93
C GLU A 452 -11.75 -16.26 -26.12
N VAL A 453 -12.65 -15.35 -26.48
CA VAL A 453 -12.52 -14.51 -27.67
C VAL A 453 -12.53 -13.05 -27.23
N ASP A 454 -11.42 -12.37 -27.47
CA ASP A 454 -11.21 -10.96 -27.11
C ASP A 454 -11.00 -10.11 -28.36
N THR A 455 -11.00 -8.79 -28.22
CA THR A 455 -10.73 -7.84 -29.30
C THR A 455 -9.34 -8.05 -29.93
N PRO A 456 -9.09 -7.59 -31.18
CA PRO A 456 -7.80 -7.75 -31.86
C PRO A 456 -6.61 -7.21 -31.06
N ALA A 457 -6.84 -6.12 -30.33
CA ALA A 457 -5.96 -5.65 -29.28
C ALA A 457 -6.46 -6.28 -27.96
N PRO A 458 -5.69 -7.18 -27.33
CA PRO A 458 -6.06 -7.80 -26.07
C PRO A 458 -6.37 -6.74 -24.99
N PRO A 459 -7.51 -6.84 -24.29
CA PRO A 459 -7.81 -5.94 -23.18
C PRO A 459 -6.74 -6.07 -22.09
N THR A 460 -6.47 -4.97 -21.38
CA THR A 460 -5.52 -5.02 -20.27
C THR A 460 -6.08 -5.87 -19.12
N PRO A 461 -5.25 -6.45 -18.25
CA PRO A 461 -5.72 -7.15 -17.05
C PRO A 461 -6.63 -6.25 -16.19
N PHE A 462 -6.38 -4.93 -16.20
CA PHE A 462 -7.25 -3.96 -15.54
C PHE A 462 -8.65 -3.92 -16.16
N ASP A 463 -8.74 -3.89 -17.50
CA ASP A 463 -10.01 -3.88 -18.23
C ASP A 463 -10.78 -5.19 -17.97
N LEU A 464 -10.09 -6.33 -17.98
CA LEU A 464 -10.68 -7.63 -17.70
C LEU A 464 -11.26 -7.71 -16.29
N ARG A 465 -10.49 -7.30 -15.26
CA ARG A 465 -10.97 -7.27 -13.87
C ARG A 465 -12.14 -6.32 -13.70
N TYR A 466 -12.03 -5.11 -14.24
CA TYR A 466 -13.06 -4.08 -14.15
C TYR A 466 -14.36 -4.51 -14.86
N THR A 467 -14.27 -5.13 -16.04
CA THR A 467 -15.45 -5.53 -16.83
C THR A 467 -16.16 -6.77 -16.27
N ARG A 468 -15.44 -7.64 -15.54
CA ARG A 468 -16.03 -8.84 -14.91
C ARG A 468 -16.69 -8.58 -13.56
N ASP A 469 -16.29 -7.54 -12.83
CA ASP A 469 -16.75 -7.30 -11.46
C ASP A 469 -17.58 -6.02 -11.33
N GLU A 470 -18.91 -6.19 -11.25
CA GLU A 470 -19.86 -5.07 -11.13
C GLU A 470 -19.63 -4.23 -9.86
N LYS A 471 -19.25 -4.85 -8.75
CA LYS A 471 -18.99 -4.14 -7.49
C LYS A 471 -17.78 -3.24 -7.62
N ILE A 472 -16.71 -3.73 -8.26
CA ILE A 472 -15.52 -2.92 -8.52
C ILE A 472 -15.89 -1.71 -9.39
N ARG A 473 -16.69 -1.89 -10.46
CA ARG A 473 -17.13 -0.76 -11.30
C ARG A 473 -17.93 0.28 -10.52
N ALA A 474 -18.90 -0.16 -9.72
CA ALA A 474 -19.73 0.73 -8.91
C ALA A 474 -18.91 1.52 -7.88
N ASN A 475 -17.91 0.88 -7.27
CA ASN A 475 -17.11 1.46 -6.20
C ASN A 475 -15.94 2.32 -6.71
N LEU A 476 -15.28 1.96 -7.82
CA LEU A 476 -14.15 2.72 -8.38
C LEU A 476 -14.58 3.86 -9.30
N GLY A 477 -15.74 3.77 -9.94
CA GLY A 477 -16.11 4.71 -11.01
C GLY A 477 -15.29 4.48 -12.28
N LYS A 478 -15.33 5.45 -13.21
CA LYS A 478 -14.70 5.32 -14.53
C LYS A 478 -13.17 5.43 -14.47
N PRO A 479 -12.43 4.81 -15.41
CA PRO A 479 -10.99 5.05 -15.54
C PRO A 479 -10.74 6.52 -15.94
N ILE A 480 -9.73 7.14 -15.31
CA ILE A 480 -9.37 8.55 -15.54
C ILE A 480 -7.97 8.72 -16.15
N ALA A 481 -7.21 7.64 -16.27
CA ALA A 481 -5.88 7.63 -16.86
C ALA A 481 -5.59 6.27 -17.51
N GLU A 482 -4.61 6.28 -18.43
CA GLU A 482 -4.03 5.06 -18.97
C GLU A 482 -3.23 4.30 -17.90
N PRO A 483 -3.10 2.96 -18.01
CA PRO A 483 -2.27 2.18 -17.11
C PRO A 483 -0.82 2.67 -17.09
N VAL A 484 -0.25 2.80 -15.89
CA VAL A 484 1.17 3.07 -15.66
C VAL A 484 1.82 1.75 -15.28
N LEU A 485 2.67 1.22 -16.16
CA LEU A 485 3.38 -0.04 -15.99
C LEU A 485 4.88 0.18 -15.78
N ASP A 486 5.49 -0.68 -14.97
CA ASP A 486 6.93 -0.76 -14.77
C ASP A 486 7.59 -1.80 -15.71
N ALA A 487 8.92 -1.94 -15.61
CA ALA A 487 9.71 -2.84 -16.47
C ALA A 487 9.34 -4.33 -16.34
N ASN A 488 8.64 -4.74 -15.28
CA ASN A 488 8.17 -6.10 -15.06
C ASN A 488 6.71 -6.29 -15.49
N ASN A 489 6.12 -5.29 -16.17
CA ASN A 489 4.70 -5.22 -16.51
C ASN A 489 3.78 -5.28 -15.28
N LEU A 490 4.26 -4.81 -14.12
CA LEU A 490 3.42 -4.52 -12.95
C LEU A 490 3.03 -3.05 -12.98
N GLY A 491 2.00 -2.66 -12.22
CA GLY A 491 1.65 -1.25 -12.19
C GLY A 491 0.27 -0.96 -11.66
N TYR A 492 -0.27 0.19 -12.06
CA TYR A 492 -1.61 0.59 -11.66
C TYR A 492 -2.35 1.37 -12.74
N ARG A 493 -3.67 1.39 -12.64
CA ARG A 493 -4.52 2.30 -13.39
C ARG A 493 -5.40 3.09 -12.43
N ALA A 494 -5.51 4.40 -12.66
CA ALA A 494 -6.32 5.29 -11.84
C ALA A 494 -7.78 5.34 -12.32
N TYR A 495 -8.68 5.39 -11.34
CA TYR A 495 -10.13 5.53 -11.49
C TYR A 495 -10.62 6.70 -10.62
N GLU A 496 -11.84 7.17 -10.85
CA GLU A 496 -12.44 8.31 -10.12
C GLU A 496 -12.35 8.18 -8.58
N LYS A 497 -12.50 6.96 -8.06
CA LYS A 497 -12.58 6.66 -6.62
C LYS A 497 -11.53 5.66 -6.15
N GLY A 498 -10.44 5.47 -6.88
CA GLY A 498 -9.36 4.57 -6.44
C GLY A 498 -8.40 4.18 -7.55
N ARG A 499 -7.67 3.10 -7.31
CA ARG A 499 -6.72 2.52 -8.27
C ARG A 499 -6.89 1.01 -8.31
N LEU A 500 -6.74 0.44 -9.50
CA LEU A 500 -6.46 -0.99 -9.64
C LEU A 500 -4.96 -1.19 -9.73
N TYR A 501 -4.42 -2.12 -8.94
CA TYR A 501 -3.01 -2.48 -8.95
C TYR A 501 -2.83 -3.87 -9.54
N LEU A 502 -1.95 -3.97 -10.53
CA LEU A 502 -1.56 -5.22 -11.16
C LEU A 502 -0.33 -5.79 -10.46
N THR A 503 -0.47 -7.01 -9.96
CA THR A 503 0.61 -7.79 -9.36
C THR A 503 0.77 -9.10 -10.12
N ARG A 504 2.00 -9.61 -10.23
CA ARG A 504 2.30 -10.87 -10.93
C ARG A 504 3.19 -11.71 -10.03
N TYR A 505 2.67 -12.86 -9.61
CA TYR A 505 3.45 -13.79 -8.79
C TYR A 505 3.37 -15.23 -9.30
N THR A 506 2.22 -15.89 -9.20
CA THR A 506 1.94 -17.14 -9.93
C THR A 506 1.12 -16.87 -11.18
N ASN A 507 0.17 -15.94 -11.08
CA ASN A 507 -0.73 -15.51 -12.13
C ASN A 507 -0.90 -13.97 -12.11
N THR A 508 -1.44 -13.42 -13.19
CA THR A 508 -1.81 -12.00 -13.30
C THR A 508 -3.01 -11.71 -12.37
N GLN A 509 -2.81 -10.88 -11.35
CA GLN A 509 -3.88 -10.49 -10.42
C GLN A 509 -4.01 -8.98 -10.28
N VAL A 510 -5.25 -8.51 -10.21
CA VAL A 510 -5.59 -7.09 -10.19
C VAL A 510 -6.46 -6.78 -8.97
N HIS A 511 -5.96 -5.89 -8.10
CA HIS A 511 -6.55 -5.59 -6.80
C HIS A 511 -7.02 -4.13 -6.71
N PRO A 512 -8.26 -3.86 -6.26
CA PRO A 512 -8.74 -2.53 -5.99
C PRO A 512 -8.23 -1.99 -4.65
N VAL A 513 -7.76 -0.75 -4.68
CA VAL A 513 -7.50 0.09 -3.51
C VAL A 513 -8.24 1.40 -3.71
N TYR A 514 -9.20 1.69 -2.84
CA TYR A 514 -10.12 2.81 -2.98
C TYR A 514 -9.53 4.09 -2.39
N ASN A 515 -9.92 5.24 -2.95
CA ASN A 515 -9.53 6.55 -2.45
C ASN A 515 -9.92 6.70 -0.97
N GLY A 516 -9.04 7.35 -0.21
CA GLY A 516 -9.20 7.57 1.22
C GLY A 516 -8.00 7.03 2.02
N PRO A 517 -8.17 6.92 3.34
CA PRO A 517 -7.03 6.78 4.25
C PRO A 517 -6.14 5.56 4.01
N ILE A 518 -6.70 4.43 3.54
CA ILE A 518 -5.90 3.25 3.19
C ILE A 518 -5.01 3.52 1.98
N LEU A 519 -5.54 4.11 0.90
CA LEU A 519 -4.73 4.42 -0.28
C LEU A 519 -3.67 5.48 0.05
N ASP A 520 -4.04 6.51 0.81
CA ASP A 520 -3.12 7.57 1.21
C ASP A 520 -1.95 6.99 2.01
N LYS A 521 -2.25 6.10 2.98
CA LYS A 521 -1.24 5.41 3.77
C LYS A 521 -0.39 4.45 2.95
N PHE A 522 -1.02 3.68 2.05
CA PHE A 522 -0.32 2.77 1.14
C PHE A 522 0.68 3.51 0.24
N LEU A 523 0.30 4.68 -0.28
CA LEU A 523 1.17 5.53 -1.08
C LEU A 523 2.27 6.18 -0.23
N ALA A 524 1.96 6.62 1.00
CA ALA A 524 2.94 7.20 1.92
C ALA A 524 4.06 6.20 2.29
N LEU A 525 3.75 4.90 2.30
CA LEU A 525 4.73 3.82 2.49
C LEU A 525 5.54 3.48 1.22
N GLY A 526 5.38 4.25 0.13
CA GLY A 526 6.08 4.04 -1.15
C GLY A 526 5.33 3.16 -2.14
N GLY A 527 4.11 2.72 -1.83
CA GLY A 527 3.28 1.90 -2.71
C GLY A 527 3.90 0.53 -3.03
N PRO A 528 3.45 -0.13 -4.12
CA PRO A 528 3.80 -1.52 -4.39
C PRO A 528 5.29 -1.72 -4.70
N GLY A 529 5.96 -0.73 -5.29
CA GLY A 529 7.38 -0.83 -5.64
C GLY A 529 8.31 -0.89 -4.42
N THR A 530 7.95 -0.19 -3.33
CA THR A 530 8.73 -0.21 -2.08
C THR A 530 8.30 -1.34 -1.15
N LEU A 531 6.99 -1.55 -1.01
CA LEU A 531 6.46 -2.55 -0.08
C LEU A 531 6.70 -3.98 -0.58
N GLY A 532 6.67 -4.17 -1.90
CA GLY A 532 6.75 -5.49 -2.53
C GLY A 532 5.60 -6.42 -2.11
N GLY A 533 5.54 -7.59 -2.73
CA GLY A 533 4.55 -8.61 -2.40
C GLY A 533 3.23 -8.51 -3.17
N MET A 534 2.39 -9.51 -2.91
CA MET A 534 1.05 -9.72 -3.46
C MET A 534 0.04 -8.93 -2.64
N LEU A 535 -0.70 -8.06 -3.31
CA LEU A 535 -1.82 -7.34 -2.72
C LEU A 535 -3.01 -8.29 -2.58
N THR A 536 -3.92 -7.92 -1.69
CA THR A 536 -5.29 -8.45 -1.65
C THR A 536 -6.24 -7.31 -1.99
N ASP A 537 -7.49 -7.66 -2.31
CA ASP A 537 -8.51 -6.64 -2.50
C ASP A 537 -8.74 -5.90 -1.17
N GLN A 538 -8.85 -4.57 -1.23
CA GLN A 538 -9.30 -3.81 -0.07
C GLN A 538 -10.72 -4.25 0.29
N THR A 539 -10.89 -4.71 1.53
CA THR A 539 -12.15 -5.28 2.03
C THR A 539 -12.58 -4.63 3.33
N ALA A 540 -13.86 -4.77 3.67
CA ALA A 540 -14.34 -4.42 5.00
C ALA A 540 -13.71 -5.36 6.03
N THR A 541 -13.39 -4.81 7.20
CA THR A 541 -12.96 -5.62 8.35
C THR A 541 -14.08 -6.59 8.78
N PRO A 542 -13.76 -7.75 9.39
CA PRO A 542 -14.76 -8.73 9.80
C PRO A 542 -15.84 -8.23 10.77
N ASP A 543 -15.56 -7.17 11.54
CA ASP A 543 -16.53 -6.51 12.42
C ASP A 543 -17.40 -5.46 11.70
N GLY A 544 -17.15 -5.19 10.42
CA GLY A 544 -17.86 -4.22 9.59
C GLY A 544 -17.62 -2.75 9.93
N LYS A 545 -16.66 -2.43 10.82
CA LYS A 545 -16.44 -1.06 11.31
C LYS A 545 -15.30 -0.31 10.62
N GLY A 546 -14.57 -0.99 9.75
CA GLY A 546 -13.37 -0.47 9.12
C GLY A 546 -13.08 -1.12 7.78
N GLN A 547 -11.89 -0.85 7.28
CA GLN A 547 -11.38 -1.39 6.04
C GLN A 547 -9.98 -1.97 6.28
N ILE A 548 -9.59 -2.96 5.50
CA ILE A 548 -8.28 -3.59 5.58
C ILE A 548 -7.75 -3.87 4.17
N LEU A 549 -6.46 -3.59 3.99
CA LEU A 549 -5.65 -4.00 2.85
C LEU A 549 -4.52 -4.87 3.37
N GLN A 550 -4.38 -6.08 2.85
CA GLN A 550 -3.29 -6.99 3.20
C GLN A 550 -2.30 -7.11 2.04
N ILE A 551 -1.02 -7.13 2.39
CA ILE A 551 0.11 -7.28 1.47
C ILE A 551 0.97 -8.45 2.00
N THR A 552 1.07 -9.52 1.21
CA THR A 552 1.80 -10.75 1.56
C THR A 552 3.01 -10.91 0.63
N ASN A 553 4.10 -11.59 1.03
CA ASN A 553 5.18 -11.85 0.06
C ASN A 553 4.90 -13.10 -0.78
N ALA A 554 5.59 -13.13 -1.92
CA ALA A 554 5.79 -14.22 -2.86
C ALA A 554 5.96 -15.63 -2.23
N GLN A 555 6.97 -15.86 -1.41
CA GLN A 555 7.28 -17.17 -0.83
C GLN A 555 6.44 -17.50 0.42
N GLY A 556 5.37 -16.73 0.68
CA GLY A 556 4.72 -16.68 1.98
C GLY A 556 5.64 -16.01 2.97
N SER A 557 5.51 -14.68 3.13
CA SER A 557 6.18 -14.02 4.24
C SER A 557 5.64 -14.72 5.46
N TYR A 558 6.51 -15.14 6.36
CA TYR A 558 6.06 -15.57 7.67
C TYR A 558 5.21 -14.43 8.32
N TYR A 559 5.37 -13.19 7.85
CA TYR A 559 4.75 -11.98 8.39
C TYR A 559 4.14 -11.07 7.30
N PRO A 560 2.82 -11.10 7.07
CA PRO A 560 2.13 -10.16 6.17
C PRO A 560 2.08 -8.73 6.74
N LEU A 561 1.97 -7.74 5.85
CA LEU A 561 1.69 -6.35 6.19
C LEU A 561 0.19 -6.08 6.03
N TYR A 562 -0.38 -5.43 7.03
CA TYR A 562 -1.77 -4.99 7.05
C TYR A 562 -1.83 -3.48 7.14
N ILE A 563 -2.63 -2.84 6.28
CA ILE A 563 -3.04 -1.45 6.45
C ILE A 563 -4.51 -1.49 6.81
N THR A 564 -4.84 -1.05 8.02
CA THR A 564 -6.21 -1.05 8.53
C THR A 564 -6.66 0.36 8.81
N TRP A 565 -7.93 0.64 8.57
CA TRP A 565 -8.55 1.91 8.86
C TRP A 565 -9.86 1.74 9.60
N SER A 566 -10.11 2.60 10.59
CA SER A 566 -11.44 2.83 11.15
C SER A 566 -11.66 4.33 11.38
N PRO A 567 -12.93 4.80 11.49
CA PRO A 567 -13.21 6.18 11.84
C PRO A 567 -12.62 6.63 13.18
N ALA A 568 -12.45 5.70 14.13
CA ALA A 568 -11.96 6.00 15.48
C ALA A 568 -10.43 6.00 15.57
N SER A 569 -9.75 5.17 14.76
CA SER A 569 -8.30 4.98 14.86
C SER A 569 -7.51 5.65 13.75
N GLY A 570 -8.10 5.96 12.60
CA GLY A 570 -7.33 6.33 11.41
C GLY A 570 -6.67 5.13 10.73
N ALA A 571 -5.86 5.38 9.69
CA ALA A 571 -5.22 4.34 8.89
C ALA A 571 -3.81 4.07 9.40
N HIS A 572 -3.55 2.83 9.83
CA HIS A 572 -2.29 2.40 10.41
C HIS A 572 -1.85 1.05 9.85
N GLU A 573 -0.54 0.92 9.67
CA GLU A 573 0.14 -0.30 9.26
C GLU A 573 0.59 -1.14 10.45
N VAL A 574 0.46 -2.45 10.30
CA VAL A 574 0.96 -3.46 11.22
C VAL A 574 1.61 -4.56 10.38
N HIS A 575 2.88 -4.86 10.64
CA HIS A 575 3.63 -5.82 9.84
C HIS A 575 4.62 -6.63 10.69
N GLY A 576 5.42 -7.47 10.03
CA GLY A 576 6.43 -8.26 10.74
C GLY A 576 5.83 -9.16 11.83
N VAL A 577 6.64 -9.44 12.84
CA VAL A 577 6.23 -10.28 13.98
C VAL A 577 5.05 -9.67 14.73
N ILE A 578 4.95 -8.34 14.77
CA ILE A 578 3.84 -7.65 15.41
C ILE A 578 2.53 -7.93 14.67
N GLY A 579 2.52 -7.80 13.34
CA GLY A 579 1.36 -8.05 12.50
C GLY A 579 0.85 -9.49 12.57
N ASP A 580 1.75 -10.47 12.57
CA ASP A 580 1.36 -11.88 12.75
C ASP A 580 0.84 -12.17 14.16
N THR A 581 1.48 -11.60 15.19
CA THR A 581 1.00 -11.73 16.58
C THR A 581 -0.40 -11.15 16.72
N TRP A 582 -0.63 -9.97 16.16
CA TRP A 582 -1.94 -9.31 16.15
C TRP A 582 -2.99 -10.13 15.38
N ASN A 583 -2.64 -10.63 14.19
CA ASN A 583 -3.54 -11.44 13.39
C ASN A 583 -3.91 -12.75 14.10
N LYS A 584 -2.94 -13.46 14.69
CA LYS A 584 -3.17 -14.68 15.50
C LYS A 584 -4.01 -14.41 16.74
N ALA A 585 -3.94 -13.20 17.29
CA ALA A 585 -4.77 -12.76 18.41
C ALA A 585 -6.22 -12.36 18.00
N GLY A 586 -6.62 -12.59 16.74
CA GLY A 586 -7.95 -12.28 16.21
C GLY A 586 -8.05 -10.93 15.49
N GLY A 587 -6.92 -10.26 15.25
CA GLY A 587 -6.85 -8.98 14.53
C GLY A 587 -7.78 -7.92 15.13
N VAL A 588 -8.50 -7.21 14.25
CA VAL A 588 -9.49 -6.19 14.62
C VAL A 588 -10.65 -6.70 15.49
N THR A 589 -10.95 -8.00 15.43
CA THR A 589 -12.00 -8.64 16.27
C THR A 589 -11.46 -9.17 17.60
N GLY A 590 -10.14 -9.21 17.75
CA GLY A 590 -9.46 -9.67 18.96
C GLY A 590 -9.48 -8.63 20.08
N ARG A 591 -8.95 -9.00 21.25
CA ARG A 591 -8.88 -8.12 22.43
C ARG A 591 -8.09 -6.83 22.20
N LEU A 592 -7.17 -6.83 21.24
CA LEU A 592 -6.36 -5.66 20.89
C LEU A 592 -7.15 -4.65 20.03
N GLY A 593 -8.01 -5.13 19.13
CA GLY A 593 -8.78 -4.30 18.23
C GLY A 593 -7.93 -3.61 17.14
N TYR A 594 -8.29 -2.38 16.78
CA TYR A 594 -7.65 -1.63 15.70
C TYR A 594 -6.30 -1.03 16.16
N PRO A 595 -5.27 -1.01 15.29
CA PRO A 595 -4.06 -0.26 15.57
C PRO A 595 -4.35 1.25 15.61
N THR A 596 -3.67 1.94 16.52
CA THR A 596 -3.75 3.40 16.72
C THR A 596 -2.40 4.08 16.49
N THR A 597 -1.37 3.30 16.13
CA THR A 597 -0.08 3.79 15.69
C THR A 597 0.44 2.91 14.58
N ASP A 598 1.28 3.50 13.75
CA ASP A 598 2.19 2.81 12.85
C ASP A 598 3.26 2.05 13.66
N GLU A 599 3.98 1.12 13.03
CA GLU A 599 5.08 0.41 13.69
C GLU A 599 6.20 1.41 14.04
N THR A 600 6.37 1.66 15.33
CA THR A 600 7.20 2.76 15.84
C THR A 600 8.39 2.24 16.65
N ALA A 601 9.57 2.80 16.40
CA ALA A 601 10.78 2.45 17.12
C ALA A 601 10.78 2.96 18.56
N PHE A 602 11.34 2.16 19.47
CA PHE A 602 11.57 2.54 20.84
C PHE A 602 12.88 1.97 21.39
N GLY A 603 13.43 2.67 22.39
CA GLY A 603 14.68 2.31 23.04
C GLY A 603 15.89 2.32 22.11
N THR A 604 17.05 1.95 22.65
CA THR A 604 18.32 1.89 21.88
C THR A 604 18.59 0.52 21.27
N ALA A 605 17.80 -0.50 21.63
CA ALA A 605 17.97 -1.88 21.19
C ALA A 605 17.25 -2.21 19.87
N GLY A 606 16.71 -1.20 19.17
CA GLY A 606 15.95 -1.39 17.94
C GLY A 606 14.60 -2.10 18.15
N GLY A 607 13.95 -1.87 19.29
CA GLY A 607 12.62 -2.40 19.54
C GLY A 607 11.57 -1.66 18.71
N GLN A 608 10.50 -2.36 18.34
CA GLN A 608 9.38 -1.83 17.57
C GLN A 608 8.08 -2.05 18.34
N TYR A 609 7.09 -1.16 18.21
CA TYR A 609 5.77 -1.39 18.78
C TYR A 609 4.65 -0.90 17.88
N ASN A 610 3.48 -1.52 18.02
CA ASN A 610 2.20 -0.93 17.64
C ASN A 610 1.32 -0.83 18.88
N ARG A 611 0.62 0.30 19.02
CA ARG A 611 -0.50 0.44 19.95
C ARG A 611 -1.80 0.12 19.24
N PHE A 612 -2.74 -0.40 20.00
CA PHE A 612 -4.07 -0.79 19.55
C PHE A 612 -5.12 -0.25 20.53
N THR A 613 -6.37 -0.20 20.08
CA THR A 613 -7.50 0.30 20.88
C THR A 613 -7.67 -0.38 22.25
N GLY A 614 -7.28 -1.66 22.37
CA GLY A 614 -7.39 -2.46 23.60
C GLY A 614 -6.05 -3.00 24.12
N GLY A 615 -4.92 -2.54 23.59
CA GLY A 615 -3.61 -3.03 24.04
C GLY A 615 -2.42 -2.50 23.25
N SER A 616 -1.28 -3.16 23.39
CA SER A 616 -0.05 -2.84 22.65
C SER A 616 0.77 -4.11 22.45
N ILE A 617 1.46 -4.20 21.33
CA ILE A 617 2.43 -5.27 21.06
C ILE A 617 3.79 -4.62 20.91
N TYR A 618 4.76 -5.10 21.69
CA TYR A 618 6.16 -4.69 21.61
C TYR A 618 6.99 -5.85 21.08
N TRP A 619 7.82 -5.59 20.10
CA TRP A 619 8.79 -6.54 19.58
C TRP A 619 10.20 -6.09 19.91
N LEU A 620 11.01 -7.01 20.44
CA LEU A 620 12.46 -6.82 20.59
C LEU A 620 13.20 -7.96 19.91
N PRO A 621 14.37 -7.71 19.28
CA PRO A 621 15.13 -8.75 18.59
C PRO A 621 15.47 -9.97 19.45
N THR A 622 15.72 -9.77 20.74
CA THR A 622 16.14 -10.84 21.67
C THR A 622 14.98 -11.57 22.34
N MET A 623 13.76 -11.03 22.31
CA MET A 623 12.62 -11.55 23.06
C MET A 623 11.39 -11.88 22.20
N GLY A 624 11.34 -11.40 20.96
CA GLY A 624 10.15 -11.51 20.12
C GLY A 624 9.05 -10.55 20.55
N ALA A 625 7.80 -10.85 20.15
CA ALA A 625 6.64 -10.01 20.45
C ALA A 625 6.07 -10.29 21.85
N ARG A 626 5.72 -9.23 22.58
CA ARG A 626 5.09 -9.23 23.91
C ARG A 626 3.82 -8.41 23.86
N THR A 627 2.72 -8.99 24.32
CA THR A 627 1.41 -8.33 24.29
C THR A 627 1.08 -7.77 25.67
N VAL A 628 0.60 -6.54 25.72
CA VAL A 628 0.07 -5.90 26.94
C VAL A 628 -1.38 -5.52 26.66
N SER A 629 -2.34 -6.02 27.44
CA SER A 629 -3.77 -5.78 27.21
C SER A 629 -4.57 -5.58 28.50
N GLY A 630 -5.83 -5.16 28.37
CA GLY A 630 -6.77 -5.06 29.49
C GLY A 630 -6.37 -4.07 30.59
N ASP A 631 -6.65 -4.41 31.85
CA ASP A 631 -6.40 -3.50 32.98
C ASP A 631 -4.89 -3.27 33.22
N ILE A 632 -4.04 -4.27 32.92
CA ILE A 632 -2.58 -4.12 32.97
C ILE A 632 -2.13 -3.07 31.94
N HIS A 633 -2.64 -3.13 30.71
CA HIS A 633 -2.37 -2.12 29.69
C HIS A 633 -2.85 -0.73 30.11
N THR A 634 -4.03 -0.64 30.72
CA THR A 634 -4.56 0.64 31.23
C THR A 634 -3.62 1.27 32.26
N LYS A 635 -3.11 0.48 33.21
CA LYS A 635 -2.13 0.95 34.20
C LYS A 635 -0.79 1.28 33.55
N PHE A 636 -0.31 0.48 32.60
CA PHE A 636 0.93 0.73 31.86
C PHE A 636 0.86 2.04 31.07
N ALA A 637 -0.26 2.29 30.38
CA ALA A 637 -0.54 3.54 29.68
C ALA A 637 -0.55 4.74 30.62
N ALA A 638 -1.24 4.64 31.76
CA ALA A 638 -1.30 5.71 32.77
C ALA A 638 0.07 6.05 33.37
N LEU A 639 1.02 5.12 33.33
CA LEU A 639 2.39 5.32 33.80
C LEU A 639 3.35 5.80 32.69
N GLY A 640 2.86 6.09 31.48
CA GLY A 640 3.67 6.63 30.38
C GLY A 640 4.29 5.57 29.46
N TYR A 641 3.73 4.36 29.43
CA TYR A 641 4.18 3.25 28.59
C TYR A 641 5.69 2.95 28.75
N GLU A 642 6.40 2.67 27.65
CA GLU A 642 7.82 2.31 27.62
C GLU A 642 8.76 3.44 28.04
N ASN A 643 8.29 4.68 27.98
CA ASN A 643 9.03 5.86 28.46
C ASN A 643 8.77 6.12 29.96
N GLY A 644 7.83 5.37 30.55
CA GLY A 644 7.50 5.39 31.97
C GLY A 644 8.47 4.59 32.85
N PRO A 645 8.22 4.55 34.16
CA PRO A 645 9.10 3.90 35.15
C PRO A 645 9.07 2.37 35.08
N LEU A 646 8.24 1.78 34.22
CA LEU A 646 8.19 0.33 33.99
C LEU A 646 9.16 -0.11 32.88
N GLY A 647 9.45 0.77 31.92
CA GLY A 647 10.13 0.40 30.69
C GLY A 647 9.26 -0.49 29.79
N TYR A 648 9.87 -1.40 29.04
CA TYR A 648 9.18 -2.26 28.07
C TYR A 648 8.82 -3.63 28.66
N PRO A 649 7.77 -4.31 28.15
CA PRO A 649 7.39 -5.64 28.61
C PRO A 649 8.49 -6.67 28.29
N THR A 650 8.81 -7.53 29.25
CA THR A 650 9.82 -8.59 29.12
C THR A 650 9.22 -10.00 29.18
N GLY A 651 8.01 -10.14 29.74
CA GLY A 651 7.24 -11.39 29.79
C GLY A 651 5.80 -11.21 29.32
N GLU A 652 5.15 -12.32 28.98
CA GLU A 652 3.70 -12.36 28.76
C GLU A 652 2.94 -12.21 30.09
N GLU A 653 1.66 -11.89 30.01
CA GLU A 653 0.76 -11.96 31.17
C GLU A 653 0.71 -13.41 31.69
N ALA A 654 1.02 -13.59 32.97
CA ALA A 654 1.11 -14.89 33.62
C ALA A 654 0.25 -14.91 34.89
N GLY A 655 -0.48 -16.01 35.10
CA GLY A 655 -1.18 -16.25 36.35
C GLY A 655 -0.23 -16.62 37.49
N PHE A 656 -0.57 -16.23 38.72
CA PHE A 656 0.12 -16.69 39.93
C PHE A 656 -0.87 -17.20 40.97
N ALA A 657 -0.41 -18.07 41.87
CA ALA A 657 -1.25 -18.94 42.69
C ALA A 657 -2.18 -18.21 43.69
N ALA A 658 -1.93 -16.93 43.99
CA ALA A 658 -2.76 -16.17 44.91
C ALA A 658 -3.95 -15.53 44.17
N GLU A 659 -5.17 -15.85 44.62
CA GLU A 659 -6.41 -15.14 44.25
C GLU A 659 -6.77 -15.13 42.75
N GLY A 660 -6.23 -16.05 41.96
CA GLY A 660 -6.38 -16.00 40.50
C GLY A 660 -5.74 -14.75 39.89
N GLY A 661 -4.74 -14.18 40.57
CA GLY A 661 -4.05 -12.98 40.16
C GLY A 661 -3.24 -13.21 38.89
N VAL A 662 -3.10 -12.16 38.11
CA VAL A 662 -2.23 -12.14 36.92
C VAL A 662 -1.17 -11.06 37.11
N LEU A 663 0.00 -11.29 36.54
CA LEU A 663 1.07 -10.33 36.53
C LEU A 663 1.66 -10.20 35.15
N GLN A 664 2.30 -9.06 34.89
CA GLN A 664 3.18 -8.91 33.75
C GLN A 664 4.48 -8.23 34.17
N ARG A 665 5.59 -8.77 33.67
CA ARG A 665 6.94 -8.32 33.96
C ARG A 665 7.42 -7.33 32.89
N PHE A 666 8.05 -6.25 33.33
CA PHE A 666 8.65 -5.21 32.50
C PHE A 666 10.15 -5.10 32.82
N SER A 667 10.90 -4.34 32.02
CA SER A 667 12.36 -4.25 32.15
C SER A 667 12.82 -3.59 33.46
N THR A 668 12.01 -2.71 34.04
CA THR A 668 12.32 -2.01 35.30
C THR A 668 11.19 -2.06 36.31
N GLY A 669 10.21 -2.95 36.09
CA GLY A 669 9.08 -3.09 37.00
C GLY A 669 8.15 -4.26 36.72
N SER A 670 7.03 -4.29 37.42
CA SER A 670 5.98 -5.32 37.27
C SER A 670 4.62 -4.75 37.60
N ILE A 671 3.60 -5.22 36.90
CA ILE A 671 2.20 -4.92 37.21
C ILE A 671 1.52 -6.20 37.65
N TYR A 672 0.75 -6.13 38.74
CA TYR A 672 -0.05 -7.22 39.30
C TYR A 672 -1.52 -6.82 39.32
N ARG A 673 -2.41 -7.71 38.90
CA ARG A 673 -3.86 -7.58 39.04
C ARG A 673 -4.37 -8.67 39.97
N THR A 674 -4.94 -8.29 41.10
CA THR A 674 -5.55 -9.18 42.09
C THR A 674 -7.00 -8.82 42.32
N THR A 675 -7.78 -9.77 42.86
CA THR A 675 -9.21 -9.57 43.08
C THR A 675 -9.49 -8.52 44.16
N PHE A 676 -8.74 -8.52 45.26
CA PHE A 676 -8.99 -7.61 46.38
C PHE A 676 -8.29 -6.25 46.26
N HIS A 677 -7.11 -6.20 45.62
CA HIS A 677 -6.30 -4.98 45.59
C HIS A 677 -6.28 -4.29 44.23
N GLY A 678 -6.91 -4.87 43.19
CA GLY A 678 -6.93 -4.30 41.84
C GLY A 678 -5.56 -4.35 41.17
N VAL A 679 -5.27 -3.35 40.33
CA VAL A 679 -4.02 -3.29 39.54
C VAL A 679 -2.96 -2.42 40.21
N ARG A 680 -1.82 -3.02 40.56
CA ARG A 680 -0.70 -2.40 41.28
C ARG A 680 0.61 -2.53 40.52
N ALA A 681 1.40 -1.46 40.51
CA ALA A 681 2.71 -1.44 39.89
C ALA A 681 3.83 -1.37 40.93
N VAL A 682 4.91 -2.11 40.70
CA VAL A 682 6.16 -2.04 41.47
C VAL A 682 7.27 -1.64 40.51
N THR A 683 8.01 -0.57 40.81
CA THR A 683 8.98 0.03 39.88
C THR A 683 10.34 0.31 40.52
N GLY A 684 11.35 0.58 39.68
CA GLY A 684 12.63 1.14 40.10
C GLY A 684 13.41 0.28 41.11
N GLU A 685 14.04 0.93 42.09
CA GLU A 685 14.89 0.25 43.09
C GLU A 685 14.10 -0.66 44.03
N ILE A 686 12.83 -0.34 44.30
CA ILE A 686 11.93 -1.22 45.08
C ILE A 686 11.67 -2.51 44.29
N HIS A 687 11.47 -2.41 42.97
CA HIS A 687 11.30 -3.59 42.12
C HIS A 687 12.56 -4.48 42.10
N LYS A 688 13.76 -3.87 42.04
CA LYS A 688 15.03 -4.61 42.15
C LYS A 688 15.16 -5.35 43.47
N LYS A 689 14.86 -4.70 44.61
CA LYS A 689 14.87 -5.38 45.91
C LYS A 689 13.82 -6.48 45.97
N TYR A 690 12.62 -6.23 45.47
CA TYR A 690 11.57 -7.25 45.41
C TYR A 690 11.99 -8.47 44.57
N ALA A 691 12.79 -8.26 43.52
CA ALA A 691 13.41 -9.34 42.75
C ALA A 691 14.36 -10.21 43.58
N GLU A 692 15.25 -9.59 44.34
CA GLU A 692 16.20 -10.27 45.23
C GLU A 692 15.48 -11.14 46.28
N LEU A 693 14.28 -10.71 46.68
CA LEU A 693 13.44 -11.41 47.65
C LEU A 693 12.55 -12.50 47.03
N GLY A 694 12.71 -12.80 45.74
CA GLY A 694 12.00 -13.87 45.04
C GLY A 694 10.63 -13.50 44.47
N TYR A 695 10.32 -12.21 44.35
CA TYR A 695 9.05 -11.70 43.84
C TYR A 695 7.81 -12.33 44.52
N GLU A 696 6.76 -12.61 43.74
CA GLU A 696 5.52 -13.24 44.20
C GLU A 696 5.68 -14.68 44.70
N ALA A 697 6.78 -15.35 44.31
CA ALA A 697 7.13 -16.69 44.80
C ALA A 697 7.88 -16.64 46.14
N GLY A 698 8.40 -15.48 46.54
CA GLY A 698 9.09 -15.26 47.80
C GLY A 698 8.14 -15.01 48.98
N PHE A 699 8.70 -14.86 50.18
CA PHE A 699 7.93 -14.57 51.40
C PHE A 699 7.22 -13.20 51.36
N VAL A 700 7.63 -12.32 50.44
CA VAL A 700 7.03 -11.00 50.24
C VAL A 700 5.68 -11.11 49.52
N THR A 701 5.45 -12.14 48.70
CA THR A 701 4.20 -12.36 47.94
C THR A 701 3.87 -11.15 47.03
N TYR A 702 2.64 -10.64 46.96
CA TYR A 702 2.23 -9.62 45.96
C TYR A 702 1.97 -8.23 46.58
N PRO A 703 2.08 -7.13 45.78
CA PRO A 703 1.84 -5.77 46.28
C PRO A 703 0.35 -5.52 46.54
N VAL A 704 0.03 -4.88 47.67
CA VAL A 704 -1.35 -4.51 48.05
C VAL A 704 -1.67 -3.04 47.82
N GLY A 705 -0.67 -2.24 47.45
CA GLY A 705 -0.78 -0.83 47.13
C GLY A 705 0.26 -0.43 46.08
N ASP A 706 0.12 0.76 45.52
CA ASP A 706 1.15 1.33 44.63
C ASP A 706 2.29 1.94 45.47
N GLU A 707 3.43 2.15 44.82
CA GLU A 707 4.56 2.87 45.39
C GLU A 707 4.12 4.25 45.91
N THR A 708 4.31 4.48 47.21
CA THR A 708 3.83 5.66 47.92
C THR A 708 5.01 6.47 48.45
N SER A 709 4.99 7.78 48.26
CA SER A 709 5.97 8.66 48.89
C SER A 709 5.84 8.58 50.41
N THR A 710 6.97 8.44 51.07
CA THR A 710 7.06 8.52 52.54
C THR A 710 6.63 9.89 53.04
N SER A 711 6.27 9.97 54.32
CA SER A 711 5.62 11.15 54.89
C SER A 711 6.55 12.33 55.11
N ASP A 712 7.87 12.14 54.98
CA ASP A 712 8.89 13.19 54.95
C ASP A 712 9.16 13.73 53.53
N GLY A 713 8.58 13.10 52.50
CA GLY A 713 8.72 13.48 51.10
C GLY A 713 10.02 13.05 50.42
N VAL A 714 10.89 12.27 51.07
CA VAL A 714 12.23 11.93 50.54
C VAL A 714 12.27 10.52 49.96
N GLY A 715 11.82 9.53 50.72
CA GLY A 715 11.82 8.13 50.32
C GLY A 715 10.50 7.69 49.72
N LYS A 716 10.44 6.43 49.34
CA LYS A 716 9.22 5.77 48.87
C LYS A 716 9.09 4.38 49.48
N TYR A 717 7.88 3.86 49.56
CA TYR A 717 7.65 2.52 50.07
C TYR A 717 6.46 1.85 49.39
N ILE A 718 6.41 0.53 49.50
CA ILE A 718 5.27 -0.27 49.07
C ILE A 718 4.99 -1.36 50.10
N ASN A 719 3.70 -1.64 50.31
CA ASN A 719 3.23 -2.70 51.20
C ASN A 719 2.87 -3.95 50.39
N PHE A 720 3.13 -5.11 50.99
CA PHE A 720 2.81 -6.42 50.43
C PHE A 720 1.88 -7.23 51.35
N SER A 721 1.22 -8.24 50.79
CA SER A 721 0.14 -9.00 51.45
C SER A 721 0.54 -9.73 52.72
N THR A 722 1.82 -10.10 52.89
CA THR A 722 2.31 -10.75 54.11
C THR A 722 2.65 -9.78 55.25
N GLY A 723 2.40 -8.48 55.08
CA GLY A 723 2.77 -7.45 56.05
C GLY A 723 4.25 -7.03 55.94
N VAL A 724 4.95 -7.43 54.88
CA VAL A 724 6.26 -6.88 54.52
C VAL A 724 6.09 -5.52 53.87
N ALA A 725 6.98 -4.58 54.19
CA ALA A 725 7.12 -3.34 53.43
C ALA A 725 8.55 -3.20 52.93
N ILE A 726 8.71 -2.75 51.68
CA ILE A 726 10.02 -2.38 51.13
C ILE A 726 10.06 -0.85 51.07
N TYR A 727 11.04 -0.27 51.76
CA TYR A 727 11.30 1.17 51.78
C TYR A 727 12.56 1.46 50.97
N TRP A 728 12.51 2.51 50.17
CA TRP A 728 13.64 3.04 49.42
C TRP A 728 13.94 4.49 49.83
N HIS A 729 15.22 4.80 49.97
CA HIS A 729 15.72 6.16 50.16
C HIS A 729 16.98 6.38 49.32
N PRO A 730 17.22 7.58 48.76
CA PRO A 730 18.35 7.84 47.86
C PRO A 730 19.72 7.46 48.41
N THR A 731 19.93 7.59 49.72
CA THR A 731 21.22 7.30 50.36
C THR A 731 21.34 5.91 50.97
N THR A 732 20.23 5.18 51.17
CA THR A 732 20.26 3.87 51.83
C THR A 732 19.89 2.72 50.89
N GLY A 733 19.24 3.00 49.76
CA GLY A 733 18.73 1.97 48.86
C GLY A 733 17.40 1.39 49.34
N ALA A 734 16.94 0.33 48.66
CA ALA A 734 15.69 -0.35 49.00
C ALA A 734 15.94 -1.48 50.02
N HIS A 735 15.17 -1.53 51.11
CA HIS A 735 15.28 -2.56 52.16
C HIS A 735 13.92 -3.00 52.67
N ALA A 736 13.79 -4.29 52.98
CA ALA A 736 12.59 -4.89 53.54
C ALA A 736 12.58 -4.84 55.08
N VAL A 737 11.45 -4.38 55.64
CA VAL A 737 11.14 -4.41 57.06
C VAL A 737 9.82 -5.15 57.29
N TYR A 738 9.78 -6.05 58.28
CA TYR A 738 8.60 -6.88 58.53
C TYR A 738 8.44 -7.30 60.00
N GLY A 739 7.35 -8.03 60.27
CA GLY A 739 7.08 -8.65 61.58
C GLY A 739 7.21 -7.72 62.79
N HIS A 740 7.87 -8.22 63.84
CA HIS A 740 8.03 -7.50 65.11
C HIS A 740 8.91 -6.27 64.99
N ILE A 741 9.95 -6.31 64.16
CA ILE A 741 10.87 -5.18 63.96
C ILE A 741 10.12 -4.02 63.30
N ARG A 742 9.38 -4.28 62.21
CA ARG A 742 8.52 -3.28 61.57
C ARG A 742 7.49 -2.73 62.55
N SER A 743 6.80 -3.60 63.29
CA SER A 743 5.77 -3.15 64.26
C SER A 743 6.35 -2.17 65.29
N LYS A 744 7.57 -2.45 65.78
CA LYS A 744 8.28 -1.56 66.71
C LYS A 744 8.70 -0.26 66.04
N TRP A 745 9.23 -0.31 64.82
CA TRP A 745 9.63 0.88 64.07
C TRP A 745 8.44 1.77 63.73
N ASP A 746 7.31 1.19 63.31
CA ASP A 746 6.07 1.90 63.04
C ASP A 746 5.53 2.58 64.31
N ALA A 747 5.61 1.92 65.48
CA ALA A 747 5.25 2.53 66.77
C ALA A 747 6.17 3.69 67.19
N LEU A 748 7.40 3.77 66.65
CA LEU A 748 8.33 4.88 66.86
C LEU A 748 8.12 6.03 65.86
N GLY A 749 7.20 5.88 64.89
CA GLY A 749 6.95 6.86 63.83
C GLY A 749 7.67 6.59 62.51
N SER A 750 8.05 5.33 62.25
CA SER A 750 8.65 4.87 60.98
C SER A 750 9.84 5.73 60.54
N GLU A 751 9.88 6.22 59.31
CA GLU A 751 10.99 7.02 58.76
C GLU A 751 11.22 8.35 59.50
N LYS A 752 10.18 8.88 60.18
CA LYS A 752 10.28 10.08 61.02
C LYS A 752 10.81 9.81 62.43
N SER A 753 10.92 8.53 62.80
CA SER A 753 11.54 8.17 64.07
C SER A 753 13.00 8.60 64.11
N TYR A 754 13.58 8.66 65.30
CA TYR A 754 15.00 8.99 65.47
C TYR A 754 15.95 8.00 64.77
N LEU A 755 15.46 6.81 64.38
CA LEU A 755 16.23 5.79 63.67
C LEU A 755 16.40 6.13 62.17
N GLY A 756 15.45 6.83 61.56
CA GLY A 756 15.42 7.12 60.13
C GLY A 756 15.07 5.88 59.27
N TYR A 757 15.59 5.85 58.05
CA TYR A 757 15.34 4.79 57.07
C TYR A 757 16.16 3.52 57.36
N PRO A 758 15.65 2.33 56.97
CA PRO A 758 16.42 1.10 57.00
C PRO A 758 17.63 1.19 56.06
N THR A 759 18.75 0.65 56.52
CA THR A 759 20.02 0.51 55.78
C THR A 759 20.38 -0.94 55.51
N THR A 760 19.64 -1.89 56.10
CA THR A 760 19.73 -3.31 55.82
C THR A 760 18.34 -3.93 55.77
N ASP A 761 18.19 -5.01 55.01
CA ASP A 761 17.15 -6.01 55.26
C ASP A 761 17.30 -6.61 56.68
N GLU A 762 16.31 -7.35 57.16
CA GLU A 762 16.41 -8.07 58.43
C GLU A 762 17.49 -9.16 58.40
N LEU A 763 18.61 -8.90 59.09
CA LEU A 763 19.74 -9.79 59.25
C LEU A 763 19.47 -10.85 60.32
N PRO A 764 19.87 -12.13 60.09
CA PRO A 764 19.76 -13.15 61.11
C PRO A 764 20.72 -12.88 62.28
N LEU A 765 20.21 -13.03 63.50
CA LEU A 765 21.01 -13.16 64.71
C LEU A 765 20.97 -14.62 65.17
N PRO A 766 21.96 -15.11 65.94
CA PRO A 766 21.95 -16.47 66.49
C PRO A 766 20.64 -16.83 67.22
N LYS A 767 19.99 -15.85 67.83
CA LYS A 767 18.72 -15.98 68.57
C LYS A 767 17.76 -14.82 68.31
N GLY A 768 17.52 -14.51 67.03
CA GLY A 768 16.64 -13.41 66.66
C GLY A 768 16.90 -12.84 65.27
N ARG A 769 16.49 -11.59 65.06
CA ARG A 769 16.81 -10.81 63.86
C ARG A 769 17.17 -9.37 64.21
N ARG A 770 17.81 -8.69 63.27
CA ARG A 770 18.24 -7.28 63.38
C ARG A 770 17.98 -6.54 62.08
N SER A 771 17.40 -5.34 62.17
CA SER A 771 17.49 -4.34 61.10
C SER A 771 18.33 -3.17 61.56
N VAL A 772 19.24 -2.71 60.71
CA VAL A 772 19.99 -1.47 60.91
C VAL A 772 19.27 -0.35 60.17
N PHE A 773 19.26 0.82 60.79
CA PHE A 773 18.70 2.07 60.27
C PHE A 773 19.81 3.13 60.22
N GLN A 774 19.55 4.28 59.60
CA GLN A 774 20.55 5.36 59.46
C GLN A 774 21.22 5.74 60.78
N ASN A 775 20.44 5.81 61.87
CA ASN A 775 20.91 6.33 63.16
C ASN A 775 20.86 5.30 64.30
N GLY A 776 20.63 4.02 64.00
CA GLY A 776 20.47 2.99 65.02
C GLY A 776 20.12 1.63 64.47
N ARG A 777 19.56 0.77 65.31
CA ARG A 777 19.11 -0.58 64.93
C ARG A 777 17.98 -1.05 65.82
N ILE A 778 17.21 -2.00 65.33
CA ILE A 778 16.21 -2.72 66.13
C ILE A 778 16.56 -4.20 66.08
N ASP A 779 16.63 -4.82 67.25
CA ASP A 779 16.84 -6.26 67.36
C ASP A 779 15.62 -6.90 68.00
N TRP A 780 15.17 -8.01 67.43
CA TRP A 780 14.12 -8.87 67.98
C TRP A 780 14.74 -10.18 68.43
N SER A 781 14.40 -10.64 69.64
CA SER A 781 14.81 -11.93 70.18
C SER A 781 13.70 -12.98 70.00
N ASN A 782 14.11 -14.21 69.66
CA ASN A 782 13.22 -15.38 69.62
C ASN A 782 13.45 -16.36 70.79
N ASP A 783 14.17 -15.92 71.83
CA ASP A 783 14.59 -16.73 72.97
C ASP A 783 14.27 -16.09 74.34
N GLY A 784 13.13 -15.40 74.39
CA GLY A 784 12.56 -14.82 75.61
C GLY A 784 12.93 -13.35 75.86
N GLY A 785 13.61 -12.68 74.93
CA GLY A 785 13.84 -11.23 74.95
C GLY A 785 12.75 -10.45 74.21
N GLY A 786 12.88 -9.12 74.21
CA GLY A 786 11.96 -8.20 73.53
C GLY A 786 12.40 -7.77 72.13
N THR A 787 11.61 -6.88 71.51
CA THR A 787 12.02 -6.10 70.33
C THR A 787 12.53 -4.74 70.81
N ILE A 788 13.85 -4.57 70.81
CA ILE A 788 14.51 -3.42 71.43
C ILE A 788 15.18 -2.56 70.35
N ASP A 789 14.91 -1.26 70.42
CA ASP A 789 15.52 -0.22 69.62
C ASP A 789 16.79 0.33 70.31
N TYR A 790 17.84 0.58 69.52
CA TYR A 790 19.10 1.09 70.01
C TYR A 790 19.63 2.23 69.17
N LYS A 791 20.31 3.16 69.83
CA LYS A 791 21.20 4.12 69.17
C LYS A 791 22.62 3.55 69.13
N THR A 792 23.20 3.52 67.94
CA THR A 792 24.60 3.10 67.77
C THR A 792 25.51 4.18 68.34
N ILE A 793 26.36 3.82 69.30
CA ILE A 793 27.38 4.73 69.85
C ILE A 793 28.75 4.07 69.72
N THR A 794 29.70 4.82 69.17
CA THR A 794 31.12 4.44 69.17
C THR A 794 31.74 4.83 70.50
N MET A 795 32.22 3.85 71.25
CA MET A 795 33.02 4.05 72.45
C MET A 795 34.45 4.45 72.10
N ALA A 796 34.98 5.45 72.83
CA ALA A 796 36.39 5.81 72.76
C ALA A 796 37.26 4.67 73.33
N PRO A 797 38.34 4.26 72.66
CA PRO A 797 39.31 3.34 73.23
C PRO A 797 39.92 3.90 74.52
N GLY A 798 40.15 3.06 75.51
CA GLY A 798 40.62 3.50 76.82
C GLY A 798 40.34 2.47 77.92
N SER A 799 40.72 2.79 79.14
CA SER A 799 40.39 1.98 80.32
C SER A 799 39.03 2.38 80.87
N ILE A 800 38.15 1.41 81.11
CA ILE A 800 36.78 1.65 81.57
C ILE A 800 36.42 0.78 82.78
N GLU A 801 35.47 1.26 83.59
CA GLU A 801 34.66 0.42 84.46
C GLU A 801 33.21 0.35 83.93
N LEU A 802 32.58 -0.80 84.15
CA LEU A 802 31.20 -1.07 83.75
C LEU A 802 30.30 -1.08 84.99
N LYS A 803 29.65 0.05 85.30
CA LYS A 803 28.77 0.19 86.46
C LYS A 803 27.34 -0.20 86.13
N ASN A 804 26.81 -1.22 86.78
CA ASN A 804 25.44 -1.68 86.59
C ASN A 804 24.42 -0.55 86.92
N ALA A 805 23.45 -0.34 86.04
CA ALA A 805 22.45 0.72 86.20
C ALA A 805 21.42 0.41 87.31
N ASN A 806 21.19 -0.88 87.62
CA ASN A 806 20.30 -1.30 88.70
C ASN A 806 20.96 -1.18 90.08
N GLY A 807 22.11 -1.86 90.26
CA GLY A 807 22.78 -1.98 91.56
C GLY A 807 23.85 -0.95 91.87
N GLY A 808 24.28 -0.14 90.89
CA GLY A 808 25.33 0.87 91.08
C GLY A 808 26.73 0.30 91.33
N ARG A 809 26.96 -0.98 91.01
CA ARG A 809 28.22 -1.71 91.24
C ARG A 809 28.92 -2.06 89.94
N CYS A 810 30.23 -2.21 89.97
CA CYS A 810 31.07 -2.41 88.80
C CYS A 810 31.34 -3.90 88.53
N ILE A 811 31.44 -4.27 87.25
CA ILE A 811 31.85 -5.63 86.85
C ILE A 811 33.32 -5.85 87.21
N GLN A 812 33.60 -6.91 87.97
CA GLN A 812 34.95 -7.37 88.28
C GLN A 812 35.15 -8.85 87.96
N VAL A 813 36.40 -9.27 87.81
CA VAL A 813 36.74 -10.70 87.81
C VAL A 813 36.61 -11.27 89.23
N ALA A 814 35.90 -12.39 89.40
CA ALA A 814 35.70 -13.04 90.69
C ALA A 814 36.97 -13.79 91.18
N GLY A 815 37.08 -13.99 92.49
CA GLY A 815 38.18 -14.73 93.12
C GLY A 815 39.27 -13.86 93.76
N VAL A 816 40.17 -14.50 94.52
CA VAL A 816 41.26 -13.86 95.27
C VAL A 816 42.63 -14.38 94.82
N GLY A 817 43.67 -13.54 94.85
CA GLY A 817 45.02 -13.94 94.47
C GLY A 817 45.09 -14.56 93.07
N GLN A 818 45.66 -15.77 92.98
CA GLN A 818 45.84 -16.49 91.71
C GLN A 818 44.53 -16.95 91.06
N ASP A 819 43.44 -17.12 91.82
CA ASP A 819 42.13 -17.51 91.27
C ASP A 819 41.54 -16.44 90.35
N ALA A 820 41.87 -15.16 90.58
CA ALA A 820 41.46 -14.06 89.72
C ALA A 820 42.35 -13.92 88.46
N LEU A 821 43.36 -14.77 88.28
CA LEU A 821 44.27 -14.75 87.14
C LEU A 821 44.07 -15.94 86.19
N ARG A 822 43.37 -17.00 86.61
CA ARG A 822 43.14 -18.21 85.78
C ARG A 822 42.15 -17.96 84.65
N ASP A 823 42.28 -18.77 83.60
CA ASP A 823 41.24 -18.87 82.56
C ASP A 823 39.95 -19.41 83.16
N SER A 824 38.81 -18.95 82.62
CA SER A 824 37.47 -19.30 83.09
C SER A 824 37.12 -18.77 84.49
N ALA A 825 37.87 -17.81 85.04
CA ALA A 825 37.42 -17.08 86.23
C ALA A 825 36.20 -16.22 85.87
N GLY A 826 35.10 -16.39 86.60
CA GLY A 826 33.83 -15.69 86.36
C GLY A 826 33.90 -14.19 86.61
N THR A 827 32.84 -13.49 86.22
CA THR A 827 32.65 -12.06 86.53
C THR A 827 31.50 -11.87 87.52
N GLU A 828 31.64 -10.87 88.38
CA GLU A 828 30.68 -10.54 89.44
C GLU A 828 30.56 -9.03 89.61
N LEU A 829 29.47 -8.59 90.25
CA LEU A 829 29.32 -7.21 90.70
C LEU A 829 30.11 -6.99 91.99
N TRP A 830 30.77 -5.83 92.08
CA TRP A 830 31.40 -5.36 93.30
C TRP A 830 31.36 -3.84 93.38
N ASP A 831 31.51 -3.28 94.59
CA ASP A 831 31.59 -1.83 94.76
C ASP A 831 32.70 -1.25 93.85
N CYS A 832 32.38 -0.18 93.13
CA CYS A 832 33.28 0.46 92.17
C CYS A 832 34.44 1.15 92.92
N VAL A 833 35.63 0.56 92.85
CA VAL A 833 36.83 1.04 93.55
C VAL A 833 37.99 1.35 92.60
N ALA A 834 37.78 1.30 91.28
CA ALA A 834 38.83 1.50 90.28
C ALA A 834 40.04 0.55 90.43
N GLY A 835 39.81 -0.63 91.03
CA GLY A 835 40.85 -1.64 91.20
C GLY A 835 41.17 -2.36 89.90
N ALA A 836 42.39 -2.88 89.74
CA ALA A 836 42.83 -3.54 88.49
C ALA A 836 41.91 -4.69 88.02
N LYS A 837 41.15 -5.33 88.93
CA LYS A 837 40.16 -6.37 88.63
C LYS A 837 38.87 -5.84 87.97
N GLN A 838 38.57 -4.55 88.14
CA GLN A 838 37.37 -3.85 87.67
C GLN A 838 37.63 -3.02 86.41
N VAL A 839 38.89 -2.70 86.15
CA VAL A 839 39.29 -1.91 84.99
C VAL A 839 39.51 -2.79 83.77
N TRP A 840 38.80 -2.46 82.69
CA TRP A 840 38.86 -3.14 81.41
C TRP A 840 39.43 -2.20 80.34
N LYS A 841 40.55 -2.58 79.73
CA LYS A 841 41.11 -1.88 78.58
C LYS A 841 40.32 -2.24 77.33
N LEU A 842 39.62 -1.25 76.80
CA LEU A 842 38.79 -1.34 75.61
C LEU A 842 39.65 -1.20 74.35
N THR A 843 39.63 -2.20 73.47
CA THR A 843 40.30 -2.14 72.16
C THR A 843 39.25 -2.22 71.07
N HIS A 844 39.21 -1.21 70.19
CA HIS A 844 38.29 -1.16 69.06
C HIS A 844 38.75 -2.10 67.93
N LEU A 845 37.84 -2.94 67.44
CA LEU A 845 38.10 -3.93 66.39
C LEU A 845 37.51 -3.53 65.03
N GLY A 846 36.89 -2.36 64.93
CA GLY A 846 36.07 -1.97 63.78
C GLY A 846 34.60 -2.36 63.95
N ASN A 847 33.71 -1.72 63.17
CA ASN A 847 32.27 -1.97 63.15
C ASN A 847 31.60 -1.90 64.54
N ASN A 848 32.08 -1.01 65.43
CA ASN A 848 31.62 -0.87 66.82
C ASN A 848 31.72 -2.16 67.65
N LYS A 849 32.66 -3.04 67.31
CA LYS A 849 33.02 -4.22 68.09
C LYS A 849 34.28 -3.94 68.91
N TYR A 850 34.33 -4.53 70.09
CA TYR A 850 35.40 -4.28 71.04
C TYR A 850 35.84 -5.56 71.75
N THR A 851 37.13 -5.67 72.05
CA THR A 851 37.61 -6.57 73.11
C THR A 851 37.83 -5.79 74.40
N LEU A 852 37.54 -6.42 75.53
CA LEU A 852 37.73 -5.86 76.86
C LEU A 852 38.79 -6.67 77.58
N LYS A 853 39.99 -6.12 77.75
CA LYS A 853 41.12 -6.78 78.42
C LYS A 853 41.21 -6.33 79.87
N ASN A 854 41.07 -7.24 80.81
CA ASN A 854 41.17 -6.94 82.24
C ASN A 854 42.58 -6.44 82.60
N GLN A 855 42.67 -5.37 83.40
CA GLN A 855 43.95 -4.77 83.77
C GLN A 855 44.76 -5.65 84.74
N ASN A 856 44.10 -6.45 85.59
CA ASN A 856 44.77 -7.33 86.56
C ASN A 856 45.39 -8.58 85.90
N SER A 857 44.60 -9.30 85.11
CA SER A 857 45.05 -10.58 84.52
C SER A 857 45.67 -10.46 83.13
N GLY A 858 45.41 -9.36 82.42
CA GLY A 858 45.74 -9.23 81.01
C GLY A 858 44.92 -10.17 80.11
N LYS A 859 43.80 -10.72 80.58
CA LYS A 859 42.91 -11.62 79.84
C LYS A 859 41.67 -10.90 79.35
N CYS A 860 41.01 -11.45 78.35
CA CYS A 860 39.86 -10.84 77.70
C CYS A 860 38.55 -11.29 78.32
N LEU A 861 37.56 -10.39 78.38
CA LEU A 861 36.19 -10.73 78.73
C LEU A 861 35.63 -11.70 77.68
N ASP A 862 35.26 -12.88 78.13
CA ASP A 862 34.97 -14.04 77.29
C ASP A 862 33.61 -14.63 77.70
N LEU A 863 32.78 -14.91 76.71
CA LEU A 863 31.60 -15.73 76.88
C LEU A 863 31.94 -17.18 76.49
N PRO A 864 31.84 -18.17 77.39
CA PRO A 864 31.98 -19.57 77.02
C PRO A 864 31.01 -19.92 75.89
N THR A 865 31.39 -20.81 74.97
CA THR A 865 30.64 -21.16 73.74
C THR A 865 29.31 -21.87 74.02
N ASN A 866 28.36 -21.15 74.59
CA ASN A 866 27.05 -21.60 75.04
C ASN A 866 26.06 -20.45 74.86
N TYR A 867 24.88 -20.71 74.30
CA TYR A 867 23.85 -19.70 74.02
C TYR A 867 22.79 -19.58 75.11
N ASN A 868 22.86 -20.37 76.18
CA ASN A 868 21.83 -20.40 77.22
C ASN A 868 21.81 -19.12 78.04
N ASN A 869 20.61 -18.67 78.36
CA ASN A 869 20.38 -17.64 79.37
C ASN A 869 20.96 -18.10 80.72
N GLY A 870 21.66 -17.21 81.42
CA GLY A 870 22.30 -17.48 82.70
C GLY A 870 23.75 -18.00 82.61
N THR A 871 24.29 -18.25 81.41
CA THR A 871 25.71 -18.61 81.26
C THR A 871 26.59 -17.48 81.77
N SER A 872 27.44 -17.77 82.76
CA SER A 872 28.38 -16.80 83.33
C SER A 872 29.38 -16.29 82.30
N ILE A 873 29.63 -14.98 82.32
CA ILE A 873 30.69 -14.35 81.55
C ILE A 873 31.98 -14.47 82.36
N VAL A 874 33.07 -14.87 81.71
CA VAL A 874 34.34 -15.18 82.35
C VAL A 874 35.46 -14.30 81.76
N GLN A 875 36.68 -14.46 82.26
CA GLN A 875 37.88 -14.06 81.54
C GLN A 875 38.57 -15.27 80.91
N TYR A 876 39.23 -15.08 79.78
CA TYR A 876 40.04 -16.10 79.13
C TYR A 876 41.23 -15.48 78.40
N THR A 877 42.28 -16.26 78.17
CA THR A 877 43.41 -15.89 77.32
C THR A 877 42.93 -15.24 76.02
N CYS A 878 43.39 -14.02 75.73
CA CYS A 878 42.94 -13.26 74.58
C CYS A 878 43.32 -13.97 73.27
N HIS A 879 42.32 -14.33 72.47
CA HIS A 879 42.50 -14.98 71.16
C HIS A 879 41.62 -14.36 70.06
N ASN A 880 40.95 -13.22 70.35
CA ASN A 880 40.13 -12.44 69.42
C ASN A 880 38.94 -13.23 68.79
N GLY A 881 38.54 -14.35 69.39
CA GLY A 881 37.36 -15.11 68.94
C GLY A 881 36.08 -14.28 69.09
N VAL A 882 35.05 -14.57 68.30
CA VAL A 882 33.77 -13.82 68.33
C VAL A 882 33.10 -13.82 69.72
N ASN A 883 33.42 -14.80 70.56
CA ASN A 883 32.97 -14.91 71.94
C ASN A 883 33.72 -13.99 72.93
N GLN A 884 34.80 -13.34 72.49
CA GLN A 884 35.52 -12.27 73.20
C GLN A 884 35.22 -10.87 72.64
N GLN A 885 34.29 -10.78 71.68
CA GLN A 885 33.93 -9.53 71.02
C GLN A 885 32.56 -9.06 71.53
N TRP A 886 32.51 -7.77 71.85
CA TRP A 886 31.36 -7.15 72.48
C TRP A 886 30.95 -5.87 71.73
N GLU A 887 29.65 -5.60 71.72
CA GLU A 887 29.03 -4.39 71.17
C GLU A 887 28.41 -3.58 72.31
N PHE A 888 28.60 -2.27 72.28
CA PHE A 888 27.92 -1.36 73.21
C PHE A 888 26.68 -0.79 72.52
N THR A 889 25.51 -1.08 73.07
CA THR A 889 24.23 -0.62 72.50
C THR A 889 23.47 0.27 73.47
N THR A 890 23.12 1.48 73.03
CA THR A 890 22.49 2.47 73.92
C THR A 890 20.99 2.40 73.79
N ALA A 891 20.29 2.26 74.91
CA ALA A 891 18.85 2.48 74.97
C ALA A 891 18.53 3.97 74.88
N ALA A 892 17.29 4.32 74.53
CA ALA A 892 16.85 5.72 74.41
C ALA A 892 17.05 6.56 75.69
N ASN A 893 17.17 5.91 76.86
CA ASN A 893 17.42 6.56 78.16
C ASN A 893 18.90 6.84 78.47
N GLY A 894 19.82 6.60 77.52
CA GLY A 894 21.25 6.88 77.66
C GLY A 894 22.08 5.80 78.36
N THR A 895 21.46 4.72 78.85
CA THR A 895 22.17 3.57 79.41
C THR A 895 22.60 2.56 78.33
N LEU A 896 23.69 1.83 78.56
CA LEU A 896 24.29 0.92 77.58
C LEU A 896 24.04 -0.54 77.95
N ALA A 897 23.67 -1.38 76.99
CA ALA A 897 23.77 -2.83 77.12
C ALA A 897 25.10 -3.31 76.50
N LEU A 898 25.79 -4.21 77.19
CA LEU A 898 27.00 -4.86 76.70
C LEU A 898 26.59 -6.17 76.01
N ARG A 899 26.52 -6.17 74.69
CA ARG A 899 26.03 -7.30 73.89
C ARG A 899 27.18 -8.18 73.42
N SER A 900 27.05 -9.49 73.58
CA SER A 900 27.98 -10.46 72.98
C SER A 900 27.77 -10.53 71.48
N VAL A 901 28.84 -10.41 70.69
CA VAL A 901 28.81 -10.63 69.24
C VAL A 901 28.52 -12.11 68.92
N TYR A 902 28.94 -13.03 69.79
CA TYR A 902 28.72 -14.47 69.59
C TYR A 902 27.26 -14.88 69.74
N SER A 903 26.58 -14.47 70.82
CA SER A 903 25.22 -14.94 71.12
C SER A 903 24.11 -13.93 70.82
N ALA A 904 24.45 -12.68 70.52
CA ALA A 904 23.55 -11.53 70.43
C ALA A 904 22.77 -11.20 71.72
N LYS A 905 23.10 -11.85 72.84
CA LYS A 905 22.57 -11.57 74.17
C LYS A 905 23.37 -10.49 74.89
N VAL A 906 22.81 -9.95 75.96
CA VAL A 906 23.42 -8.87 76.74
C VAL A 906 23.94 -9.38 78.08
N ALA A 907 24.98 -8.74 78.60
CA ALA A 907 25.47 -8.98 79.95
C ALA A 907 24.45 -8.50 80.98
N GLU A 908 24.13 -9.36 81.93
CA GLU A 908 23.15 -9.18 82.98
C GLU A 908 23.76 -9.48 84.36
N ALA A 909 23.44 -8.65 85.34
CA ALA A 909 23.55 -9.03 86.75
C ALA A 909 22.45 -10.06 87.08
N LEU A 910 22.82 -11.34 87.14
CA LEU A 910 21.88 -12.46 87.09
C LEU A 910 20.82 -12.37 88.19
N GLY A 911 19.56 -12.66 87.81
CA GLY A 911 18.43 -12.66 88.74
C GLY A 911 18.06 -11.26 89.23
N ASN A 912 18.40 -10.21 88.48
CA ASN A 912 18.28 -8.81 88.89
C ASN A 912 19.05 -8.47 90.18
N GLY A 913 20.10 -9.25 90.50
CA GLY A 913 20.87 -9.05 91.72
C GLY A 913 21.58 -7.69 91.76
N THR A 914 21.63 -7.10 92.94
CA THR A 914 22.29 -5.80 93.15
C THR A 914 23.51 -5.89 94.05
N ALA A 915 23.68 -6.93 94.87
CA ALA A 915 24.72 -7.04 95.89
C ALA A 915 26.12 -7.38 95.34
N ASN A 916 27.16 -7.16 96.16
CA ASN A 916 28.51 -7.68 95.90
C ASN A 916 28.46 -9.21 95.71
N ALA A 917 29.33 -9.74 94.85
CA ALA A 917 29.38 -11.14 94.43
C ALA A 917 28.16 -11.63 93.61
N THR A 918 27.26 -10.74 93.17
CA THR A 918 26.23 -11.10 92.17
C THR A 918 26.93 -11.48 90.86
N LEU A 919 26.72 -12.70 90.38
CA LEU A 919 27.33 -13.16 89.13
C LEU A 919 26.82 -12.37 87.93
N VAL A 920 27.72 -12.12 86.98
CA VAL A 920 27.40 -11.51 85.69
C VAL A 920 27.41 -12.60 84.61
N GLY A 921 26.30 -12.73 83.91
CA GLY A 921 26.10 -13.72 82.86
C GLY A 921 25.41 -13.12 81.63
N GLN A 922 25.16 -13.92 80.61
CA GLN A 922 24.37 -13.47 79.45
C GLN A 922 22.87 -13.74 79.64
N TRP A 923 22.03 -12.88 79.06
CA TRP A 923 20.59 -13.10 78.94
C TRP A 923 20.02 -12.44 77.68
N ALA A 924 18.89 -12.93 77.17
CA ALA A 924 18.14 -12.27 76.10
C ALA A 924 17.76 -10.83 76.50
N ASP A 925 17.89 -9.85 75.61
CA ASP A 925 17.68 -8.45 76.01
C ASP A 925 16.19 -8.17 76.28
N LEU A 926 15.89 -7.78 77.51
CA LEU A 926 14.57 -7.46 78.02
C LEU A 926 14.35 -5.95 78.20
N GLY A 927 15.37 -5.13 77.97
CA GLY A 927 15.25 -3.70 78.25
C GLY A 927 15.37 -3.30 79.72
N ASN A 928 15.62 -4.26 80.62
CA ASN A 928 15.55 -4.02 82.06
C ASN A 928 16.83 -3.34 82.62
N PRO A 929 16.76 -2.69 83.81
CA PRO A 929 17.92 -2.01 84.38
C PRO A 929 19.11 -2.92 84.75
N SER A 930 18.89 -4.21 85.04
CA SER A 930 19.95 -5.16 85.42
C SER A 930 20.87 -5.55 84.25
N GLN A 931 20.39 -5.37 83.02
CA GLN A 931 21.12 -5.55 81.76
C GLN A 931 21.75 -4.25 81.22
N ARG A 932 21.63 -3.15 81.96
CA ARG A 932 22.09 -1.83 81.55
C ARG A 932 23.28 -1.39 82.40
N TRP A 933 24.18 -0.64 81.77
CA TRP A 933 25.49 -0.30 82.31
C TRP A 933 25.80 1.18 82.00
N ASN A 934 26.41 1.85 82.96
CA ASN A 934 27.03 3.15 82.82
C ASN A 934 28.54 2.96 82.69
N ILE A 935 29.14 3.61 81.70
CA ILE A 935 30.59 3.53 81.47
C ILE A 935 31.27 4.62 82.27
N ILE A 936 32.20 4.23 83.13
CA ILE A 936 33.10 5.17 83.82
C ILE A 936 34.43 5.12 83.08
N GLN A 937 34.79 6.21 82.40
CA GLN A 937 36.09 6.34 81.76
C GLN A 937 37.16 6.56 82.83
N ILE A 938 38.15 5.69 82.86
CA ILE A 938 39.32 5.86 83.72
C ILE A 938 40.32 6.68 82.93
N SER A 939 40.46 7.95 83.31
CA SER A 939 41.48 8.83 82.72
C SER A 939 42.85 8.25 83.05
N THR A 940 43.44 7.58 82.08
CA THR A 940 44.89 7.52 81.97
C THR A 940 45.27 8.86 81.37
N THR A 941 45.54 9.87 82.19
CA THR A 941 46.89 10.29 82.59
C THR A 941 46.79 11.58 83.44
N PRO A 942 47.91 12.23 83.78
CA PRO A 942 48.29 13.37 82.92
C PRO A 942 49.43 13.09 81.97
#